data_AF-A0A1A8WP91-F1
#
_entry.id   AF-A0A1A8WP91-F1
#
_cell.length_a   1.000
_cell.length_b   1.000
_cell.length_c   1.000
_cell.angle_alpha   90.00
_cell.angle_beta   90.00
_cell.angle_gamma   90.00
#
_symmetry.space_group_name_H-M   'P 1'
#
loop_
_entity.id
_entity.type
_entity.pdbx_description
1 polymer ?
#
loop_
_entity_poly.entity_id
_entity_poly.type
_entity_poly.pdbx_seq_one_letter_code
_entity_poly.pdbx_strand_id
1 'polypeptide(L)'
;NNEIINNINYIKKENIKKNIIIENLKKEINEEKKKNEEFNKDKLLIEKNTEILIEERNYINEEFLKTQKLLENQILKNKDIENIKNNLLEKINLFEKKEKDFFKKNSDYEKKLENIFKKNKILINDTKMKDKDFAKHSCIIKNLTNDNTKIKMKLDQEYFKVKILEKEKKALNIHVKSLTYEIQNVLKITENTKSLFLNQKKDINDLIMEKEHIKKIIEKIQEMVKINTNVVKKEKLSNITLEKDIKKYFEEKNKLCDDINTLTKEKEKLIDDISQYNTKIANHSNEIVTKDNKINTYIKMVNSLKNDLAKEKLLYENVKSEKMNTCKILADTRDKLNNLEEKFKIQTNQLDILKNDNKGIEFKMNNILEEKKNLTILCEKLREQLEKQKNLSEDIKTQLSHNIKIKDHIEIEIKELNIKLKNADKNVTQIKKENDILTNEINEKNDIINSLRDKIKLLQIAHDNMEINNNNQIQEIKHLKKKVNNFVNTNNLTNVSKETLNNTKTELNSLKKELINEQNKVKTLSDELEKPINIHRWRNLEGNDPTSFDLIQKLKNVQKKLIEKTEENVKKNILIQQKTKECEDLHKELTARSKNNNPQDLTLIRQQLREKDTLIKSLTAEISMYQEDPQPKGPLHR
;
A
#
# COMPACT_ATOMS: atom_id res chain seq x y z
N ASN A 1 -40.99 85.24 82.26
CA ASN A 1 -42.02 84.72 81.32
C ASN A 1 -41.68 84.83 79.83
N ASN A 2 -41.03 85.89 79.33
CA ASN A 2 -40.79 86.04 77.87
C ASN A 2 -39.61 85.20 77.29
N GLU A 3 -38.57 84.87 78.05
CA GLU A 3 -37.46 84.02 77.53
C GLU A 3 -37.84 82.55 77.33
N ILE A 4 -38.69 82.00 78.21
CA ILE A 4 -39.14 80.61 78.13
C ILE A 4 -40.01 80.40 76.89
N ILE A 5 -40.85 81.38 76.55
CA ILE A 5 -41.71 81.33 75.35
C ILE A 5 -40.87 81.41 74.07
N ASN A 6 -39.79 82.21 74.05
CA ASN A 6 -38.89 82.29 72.91
C ASN A 6 -38.08 80.99 72.71
N ASN A 7 -37.61 80.35 73.79
CA ASN A 7 -36.93 79.06 73.70
C ASN A 7 -37.87 77.93 73.22
N ILE A 8 -39.12 77.90 73.70
CA ILE A 8 -40.13 76.94 73.24
C ILE A 8 -40.45 77.14 71.75
N ASN A 9 -40.52 78.39 71.28
CA ASN A 9 -40.75 78.70 69.86
C ASN A 9 -39.53 78.34 68.97
N TYR A 10 -38.32 78.49 69.49
CA TYR A 10 -37.10 78.05 68.79
C TYR A 10 -37.05 76.52 68.65
N ILE A 11 -37.32 75.79 69.74
CA ILE A 11 -37.38 74.32 69.74
C ILE A 11 -38.50 73.81 68.81
N LYS A 12 -39.67 74.47 68.78
CA LYS A 12 -40.74 74.14 67.83
C LYS A 12 -40.31 74.34 66.39
N LYS A 13 -39.62 75.44 66.05
CA LYS A 13 -39.07 75.68 64.70
C LYS A 13 -38.01 74.66 64.31
N GLU A 14 -37.15 74.26 65.24
CA GLU A 14 -36.12 73.25 65.00
C GLU A 14 -36.72 71.86 64.79
N ASN A 15 -37.76 71.50 65.56
CA ASN A 15 -38.49 70.25 65.37
C ASN A 15 -39.27 70.21 64.05
N ILE A 16 -39.85 71.34 63.62
CA ILE A 16 -40.49 71.42 62.29
C ILE A 16 -39.45 71.21 61.19
N LYS A 17 -38.25 71.83 61.30
CA LYS A 17 -37.15 71.60 60.35
C LYS A 17 -36.68 70.14 60.34
N LYS A 18 -36.50 69.52 61.51
CA LYS A 18 -36.13 68.10 61.62
C LYS A 18 -37.20 67.19 60.99
N ASN A 19 -38.47 67.47 61.21
CA ASN A 19 -39.57 66.71 60.61
C ASN A 19 -39.60 66.84 59.07
N ILE A 20 -39.35 68.04 58.54
CA ILE A 20 -39.23 68.26 57.08
C ILE A 20 -38.04 67.47 56.51
N ILE A 21 -36.89 67.48 57.19
CA ILE A 21 -35.71 66.71 56.77
C ILE A 21 -35.99 65.20 56.80
N ILE A 22 -36.66 64.72 57.85
CA ILE A 22 -37.06 63.30 57.97
C ILE A 22 -38.06 62.91 56.87
N GLU A 23 -39.01 63.78 56.52
CA GLU A 23 -39.92 63.54 55.39
C GLU A 23 -39.18 63.48 54.05
N ASN A 24 -38.21 64.38 53.82
CA ASN A 24 -37.41 64.38 52.60
C ASN A 24 -36.54 63.13 52.49
N LEU A 25 -35.87 62.72 53.58
CA LEU A 25 -35.10 61.46 53.62
C LEU A 25 -36.00 60.23 53.40
N LYS A 26 -37.22 60.23 53.95
CA LYS A 26 -38.19 59.16 53.68
C LYS A 26 -38.62 59.11 52.22
N LYS A 27 -38.79 60.27 51.56
CA LYS A 27 -39.07 60.34 50.12
C LYS A 27 -37.89 59.81 49.29
N GLU A 28 -36.66 60.22 49.59
CA GLU A 28 -35.45 59.72 48.92
C GLU A 28 -35.29 58.20 49.06
N ILE A 29 -35.47 57.66 50.27
CA ILE A 29 -35.40 56.20 50.51
C ILE A 29 -36.49 55.47 49.70
N ASN A 30 -37.68 56.05 49.57
CA ASN A 30 -38.77 55.43 48.82
C ASN A 30 -38.54 55.51 47.30
N GLU A 31 -37.92 56.57 46.81
CA GLU A 31 -37.47 56.69 45.41
C GLU A 31 -36.33 55.71 45.10
N GLU A 32 -35.36 55.54 46.00
CA GLU A 32 -34.31 54.51 45.85
C GLU A 32 -34.90 53.10 45.82
N LYS A 33 -35.85 52.79 46.70
CA LYS A 33 -36.54 51.49 46.68
C LYS A 33 -37.24 51.24 45.35
N LYS A 34 -37.95 52.23 44.80
CA LYS A 34 -38.60 52.12 43.49
C LYS A 34 -37.58 51.89 42.36
N LYS A 35 -36.47 52.62 42.34
CA LYS A 35 -35.39 52.41 41.36
C LYS A 35 -34.79 51.01 41.47
N ASN A 36 -34.63 50.50 42.69
CA ASN A 36 -34.09 49.17 42.92
C ASN A 36 -35.09 48.05 42.51
N GLU A 37 -36.39 48.28 42.68
CA GLU A 37 -37.44 47.39 42.17
C GLU A 37 -37.51 47.39 40.64
N GLU A 38 -37.39 48.55 39.98
CA GLU A 38 -37.27 48.65 38.52
C GLU A 38 -36.03 47.93 38.00
N PHE A 39 -34.87 48.17 38.61
CA PHE A 39 -33.63 47.49 38.23
C PHE A 39 -33.73 45.97 38.35
N ASN A 40 -34.37 45.46 39.41
CA ASN A 40 -34.58 44.03 39.58
C ASN A 40 -35.56 43.45 38.53
N LYS A 41 -36.59 44.21 38.13
CA LYS A 41 -37.48 43.79 37.02
C LYS A 41 -36.73 43.73 35.68
N ASP A 42 -35.92 44.74 35.39
CA ASP A 42 -35.13 44.79 34.16
C ASP A 42 -34.08 43.67 34.11
N LYS A 43 -33.43 43.39 35.24
CA LYS A 43 -32.51 42.25 35.38
C LYS A 43 -33.20 40.92 35.09
N LEU A 44 -34.38 40.69 35.67
CA LEU A 44 -35.16 39.46 35.45
C LEU A 44 -35.61 39.32 33.99
N LEU A 45 -35.96 40.44 33.34
CA LEU A 45 -36.35 40.46 31.93
C LEU A 45 -35.15 40.13 31.02
N ILE A 46 -33.97 40.66 31.33
CA ILE A 46 -32.73 40.35 30.61
C ILE A 46 -32.37 38.87 30.79
N GLU A 47 -32.42 38.33 32.01
CA GLU A 47 -32.15 36.91 32.27
C GLU A 47 -33.08 36.01 31.45
N LYS A 48 -34.39 36.32 31.44
CA LYS A 48 -35.39 35.56 30.67
C LYS A 48 -35.16 35.65 29.15
N ASN A 49 -34.79 36.82 28.65
CA ASN A 49 -34.45 36.99 27.23
C ASN A 49 -33.16 36.25 26.86
N THR A 50 -32.16 36.21 27.74
CA THR A 50 -30.93 35.44 27.50
C THR A 50 -31.20 33.94 27.47
N GLU A 51 -32.13 33.45 28.30
CA GLU A 51 -32.52 32.05 28.35
C GLU A 51 -33.21 31.62 27.04
N ILE A 52 -34.14 32.44 26.53
CA ILE A 52 -34.79 32.24 25.23
C ILE A 52 -33.76 32.20 24.09
N LEU A 53 -32.79 33.13 24.08
CA LEU A 53 -31.73 33.14 23.05
C LEU A 53 -30.82 31.91 23.12
N ILE A 54 -30.59 31.35 24.31
CA ILE A 54 -29.83 30.11 24.50
C ILE A 54 -30.62 28.92 23.94
N GLU A 55 -31.93 28.85 24.21
CA GLU A 55 -32.81 27.81 23.65
C GLU A 55 -32.89 27.88 22.12
N GLU A 56 -33.08 29.07 21.54
CA GLU A 56 -33.07 29.26 20.08
C GLU A 56 -31.74 28.83 19.45
N ARG A 57 -30.61 29.19 20.08
CA ARG A 57 -29.28 28.77 19.63
C ARG A 57 -29.10 27.26 19.68
N ASN A 58 -29.60 26.60 20.73
CA ASN A 58 -29.52 25.15 20.87
C ASN A 58 -30.38 24.45 19.81
N TYR A 59 -31.59 24.97 19.55
CA TYR A 59 -32.47 24.46 18.48
C TYR A 59 -31.83 24.57 17.10
N ILE A 60 -31.24 25.73 16.77
CA ILE A 60 -30.52 25.95 15.51
C ILE A 60 -29.33 24.98 15.38
N ASN A 61 -28.59 24.74 16.46
CA ASN A 61 -27.49 23.78 16.46
C ASN A 61 -27.95 22.33 16.23
N GLU A 62 -29.09 21.91 16.80
CA GLU A 62 -29.65 20.58 16.55
C GLU A 62 -30.12 20.41 15.10
N GLU A 63 -30.79 21.42 14.53
CA GLU A 63 -31.18 21.44 13.12
C GLU A 63 -29.94 21.42 12.19
N PHE A 64 -28.91 22.18 12.52
CA PHE A 64 -27.64 22.16 11.79
C PHE A 64 -26.98 20.77 11.83
N LEU A 65 -27.00 20.10 12.98
CA LEU A 65 -26.44 18.76 13.12
C LEU A 65 -27.24 17.70 12.33
N LYS A 66 -28.57 17.83 12.28
CA LYS A 66 -29.43 16.97 11.46
C LYS A 66 -29.17 17.17 9.97
N THR A 67 -29.07 18.40 9.51
CA THR A 67 -28.77 18.71 8.10
C THR A 67 -27.37 18.27 7.70
N GLN A 68 -26.37 18.42 8.57
CA GLN A 68 -25.01 17.91 8.35
C GLN A 68 -24.96 16.39 8.19
N LYS A 69 -25.67 15.64 9.06
CA LYS A 69 -25.80 14.18 8.93
C LYS A 69 -26.48 13.75 7.63
N LEU A 70 -27.47 14.53 7.17
CA LEU A 70 -28.20 14.24 5.94
C LEU A 70 -27.30 14.47 4.70
N LEU A 71 -26.49 15.53 4.73
CA LEU A 71 -25.48 15.82 3.71
C LEU A 71 -24.38 14.75 3.66
N GLU A 72 -23.86 14.33 4.81
CA GLU A 72 -22.85 13.24 4.89
C GLU A 72 -23.38 11.92 4.32
N ASN A 73 -24.63 11.55 4.64
CA ASN A 73 -25.28 10.38 4.05
C ASN A 73 -25.42 10.49 2.52
N GLN A 74 -25.66 11.70 2.02
CA GLN A 74 -25.77 11.94 0.58
C GLN A 74 -24.41 11.86 -0.13
N ILE A 75 -23.36 12.35 0.52
CA ILE A 75 -21.96 12.20 0.06
C ILE A 75 -21.55 10.72 0.04
N LEU A 76 -21.94 9.95 1.05
CA LEU A 76 -21.64 8.51 1.11
C LEU A 76 -22.32 7.75 -0.04
N LYS A 77 -23.62 8.02 -0.28
CA LYS A 77 -24.35 7.45 -1.42
C LYS A 77 -23.74 7.84 -2.76
N ASN A 78 -23.25 9.08 -2.91
CA ASN A 78 -22.57 9.50 -4.13
C ASN A 78 -21.23 8.77 -4.34
N LYS A 79 -20.45 8.54 -3.28
CA LYS A 79 -19.24 7.70 -3.34
C LYS A 79 -19.56 6.26 -3.74
N ASP A 80 -20.64 5.69 -3.23
CA ASP A 80 -21.06 4.33 -3.60
C ASP A 80 -21.47 4.26 -5.09
N ILE A 81 -22.21 5.27 -5.57
CA ILE A 81 -22.56 5.39 -6.99
C ILE A 81 -21.31 5.54 -7.86
N GLU A 82 -20.33 6.32 -7.43
CA GLU A 82 -19.06 6.52 -8.14
C GLU A 82 -18.23 5.22 -8.21
N ASN A 83 -18.18 4.45 -7.12
CA ASN A 83 -17.53 3.14 -7.09
C ASN A 83 -18.24 2.13 -8.00
N ILE A 84 -19.58 2.12 -8.01
CA ILE A 84 -20.36 1.28 -8.94
C ILE A 84 -20.11 1.69 -10.38
N LYS A 85 -20.05 3.00 -10.68
CA LYS A 85 -19.74 3.54 -12.01
C LYS A 85 -18.33 3.13 -12.47
N ASN A 86 -17.32 3.22 -11.61
CA ASN A 86 -15.95 2.81 -11.93
C ASN A 86 -15.86 1.30 -12.19
N ASN A 87 -16.53 0.48 -11.37
CA ASN A 87 -16.61 -0.98 -11.59
C ASN A 87 -17.33 -1.34 -12.90
N LEU A 88 -18.38 -0.60 -13.27
CA LEU A 88 -19.07 -0.79 -14.55
C LEU A 88 -18.20 -0.36 -15.73
N LEU A 89 -17.45 0.73 -15.59
CA LEU A 89 -16.52 1.22 -16.63
C LEU A 89 -15.37 0.23 -16.86
N GLU A 90 -14.80 -0.37 -15.81
CA GLU A 90 -13.82 -1.45 -15.93
C GLU A 90 -14.39 -2.69 -16.63
N LYS A 91 -15.63 -3.07 -16.33
CA LYS A 91 -16.31 -4.16 -17.03
C LYS A 91 -16.55 -3.84 -18.51
N ILE A 92 -16.97 -2.63 -18.84
CA ILE A 92 -17.17 -2.19 -20.23
C ILE A 92 -15.83 -2.22 -20.99
N ASN A 93 -14.75 -1.71 -20.40
CA ASN A 93 -13.41 -1.75 -20.99
C ASN A 93 -12.92 -3.19 -21.22
N LEU A 94 -13.22 -4.12 -20.31
CA LEU A 94 -12.95 -5.55 -20.47
C LEU A 94 -13.77 -6.19 -21.59
N PHE A 95 -15.04 -5.80 -21.75
CA PHE A 95 -15.89 -6.28 -22.84
C PHE A 95 -15.46 -5.73 -24.20
N GLU A 96 -15.13 -4.45 -24.32
CA GLU A 96 -14.59 -3.87 -25.56
C GLU A 96 -13.26 -4.52 -25.98
N LYS A 97 -12.40 -4.85 -25.01
CA LYS A 97 -11.13 -5.54 -25.29
C LYS A 97 -11.38 -6.96 -25.80
N LYS A 98 -12.34 -7.68 -25.21
CA LYS A 98 -12.77 -9.00 -25.69
C LYS A 98 -13.42 -8.92 -27.08
N GLU A 99 -14.24 -7.92 -27.34
CA GLU A 99 -14.88 -7.70 -28.64
C GLU A 99 -13.85 -7.44 -29.74
N LYS A 100 -12.84 -6.58 -29.48
CA LYS A 100 -11.71 -6.36 -30.40
C LYS A 100 -10.89 -7.63 -30.67
N ASP A 101 -10.70 -8.48 -29.66
CA ASP A 101 -10.01 -9.76 -29.80
C ASP A 101 -10.84 -10.79 -30.60
N PHE A 102 -12.17 -10.78 -30.44
CA PHE A 102 -13.08 -11.59 -31.27
C PHE A 102 -13.08 -11.13 -32.72
N PHE A 103 -13.12 -9.82 -32.99
CA PHE A 103 -13.03 -9.28 -34.35
C PHE A 103 -11.71 -9.65 -35.05
N LYS A 104 -10.58 -9.59 -34.34
CA LYS A 104 -9.28 -10.04 -34.88
C LYS A 104 -9.27 -11.53 -35.21
N LYS A 105 -9.77 -12.38 -34.31
CA LYS A 105 -9.90 -13.82 -34.58
C LYS A 105 -10.83 -14.10 -35.76
N ASN A 106 -11.95 -13.39 -35.87
CA ASN A 106 -12.90 -13.57 -36.97
C ASN A 106 -12.27 -13.17 -38.32
N SER A 107 -11.53 -12.06 -38.38
CA SER A 107 -10.77 -11.66 -39.57
C SER A 107 -9.70 -12.70 -39.98
N ASP A 108 -9.04 -13.32 -39.01
CA ASP A 108 -8.08 -14.40 -39.27
C ASP A 108 -8.75 -15.69 -39.75
N TYR A 109 -9.97 -15.99 -39.27
CA TYR A 109 -10.77 -17.11 -39.76
C TYR A 109 -11.28 -16.87 -41.19
N GLU A 110 -11.74 -15.66 -41.51
CA GLU A 110 -12.14 -15.26 -42.86
C GLU A 110 -10.99 -15.40 -43.85
N LYS A 111 -9.78 -14.93 -43.50
CA LYS A 111 -8.57 -15.11 -44.33
C LYS A 111 -8.20 -16.58 -44.53
N LYS A 112 -8.39 -17.43 -43.50
CA LYS A 112 -8.16 -18.89 -43.61
C LYS A 112 -9.21 -19.55 -44.51
N LEU A 113 -10.48 -19.14 -44.42
CA LEU A 113 -11.57 -19.63 -45.25
C LEU A 113 -11.35 -19.24 -46.72
N GLU A 114 -10.94 -18.02 -46.99
CA GLU A 114 -10.64 -17.56 -48.35
C GLU A 114 -9.45 -18.29 -48.96
N ASN A 115 -8.42 -18.60 -48.16
CA ASN A 115 -7.29 -19.42 -48.61
C ASN A 115 -7.70 -20.88 -48.90
N ILE A 116 -8.62 -21.45 -48.12
CA ILE A 116 -9.19 -22.79 -48.39
C ILE A 116 -10.04 -22.76 -49.67
N PHE A 117 -10.85 -21.72 -49.88
CA PHE A 117 -11.61 -21.55 -51.12
C PHE A 117 -10.71 -21.41 -52.36
N LYS A 118 -9.61 -20.67 -52.27
CA LYS A 118 -8.60 -20.59 -53.35
C LYS A 118 -7.97 -21.95 -53.62
N LYS A 119 -7.67 -22.73 -52.58
CA LYS A 119 -7.08 -24.08 -52.70
C LYS A 119 -8.07 -25.10 -53.27
N ASN A 120 -9.34 -25.04 -52.89
CA ASN A 120 -10.42 -25.87 -53.44
C ASN A 120 -10.71 -25.53 -54.91
N LYS A 121 -10.62 -24.25 -55.30
CA LYS A 121 -10.81 -23.84 -56.70
C LYS A 121 -9.71 -24.40 -57.62
N ILE A 122 -8.47 -24.54 -57.12
CA ILE A 122 -7.36 -25.19 -57.83
C ILE A 122 -7.59 -26.71 -57.93
N LEU A 123 -8.00 -27.37 -56.83
CA LEU A 123 -8.29 -28.81 -56.82
C LEU A 123 -9.48 -29.21 -57.72
N ILE A 124 -10.50 -28.36 -57.84
CA ILE A 124 -11.65 -28.56 -58.76
C ILE A 124 -11.20 -28.47 -60.22
N ASN A 125 -10.24 -27.60 -60.55
CA ASN A 125 -9.69 -27.54 -61.90
C ASN A 125 -8.80 -28.75 -62.23
N ASP A 126 -8.04 -29.27 -61.26
CA ASP A 126 -7.24 -30.49 -61.43
C ASP A 126 -8.10 -31.75 -61.61
N THR A 127 -9.24 -31.85 -60.92
CA THR A 127 -10.20 -32.95 -61.09
C THR A 127 -10.86 -32.91 -62.47
N LYS A 128 -11.24 -31.72 -62.97
CA LYS A 128 -11.77 -31.55 -64.33
C LYS A 128 -10.76 -31.92 -65.42
N MET A 129 -9.45 -31.76 -65.18
CA MET A 129 -8.41 -32.21 -66.12
C MET A 129 -8.27 -33.74 -66.11
N LYS A 130 -8.35 -34.37 -64.93
CA LYS A 130 -8.30 -35.84 -64.80
C LYS A 130 -9.54 -36.54 -65.38
N ASP A 131 -10.72 -35.95 -65.27
CA ASP A 131 -11.95 -36.49 -65.88
C ASP A 131 -11.91 -36.50 -67.42
N LYS A 132 -11.21 -35.52 -68.04
CA LYS A 132 -10.94 -35.52 -69.50
C LYS A 132 -10.00 -36.63 -69.93
N ASP A 133 -9.10 -37.09 -69.07
CA ASP A 133 -8.19 -38.21 -69.35
C ASP A 133 -8.88 -39.57 -69.13
N PHE A 134 -9.79 -39.69 -68.16
CA PHE A 134 -10.64 -40.88 -68.02
C PHE A 134 -11.56 -41.11 -69.22
N ALA A 135 -12.08 -40.04 -69.87
CA ALA A 135 -12.86 -40.16 -71.09
C ALA A 135 -12.06 -40.74 -72.28
N LYS A 136 -10.75 -40.49 -72.35
CA LYS A 136 -9.86 -41.08 -73.38
C LYS A 136 -9.61 -42.57 -73.14
N HIS A 137 -9.40 -42.96 -71.89
CA HIS A 137 -9.18 -44.38 -71.54
C HIS A 137 -10.44 -45.23 -71.67
N SER A 138 -11.63 -44.65 -71.44
CA SER A 138 -12.91 -45.34 -71.68
C SER A 138 -13.20 -45.64 -73.17
N CYS A 139 -12.61 -44.90 -74.10
CA CYS A 139 -12.76 -45.12 -75.54
C CYS A 139 -11.90 -46.30 -76.04
N ILE A 140 -10.74 -46.52 -75.42
CA ILE A 140 -9.79 -47.60 -75.79
C ILE A 140 -10.34 -48.99 -75.38
N ILE A 141 -11.05 -49.08 -74.26
CA ILE A 141 -11.69 -50.32 -73.78
C ILE A 141 -12.84 -50.77 -74.70
N LYS A 142 -13.48 -49.83 -75.40
CA LYS A 142 -14.59 -50.12 -76.33
C LYS A 142 -14.12 -50.71 -77.68
N ASN A 143 -12.86 -50.53 -78.05
CA ASN A 143 -12.30 -51.06 -79.30
C ASN A 143 -11.81 -52.51 -79.17
N LEU A 144 -11.33 -52.94 -77.99
CA LEU A 144 -10.84 -54.32 -77.77
C LEU A 144 -11.96 -55.36 -77.54
N THR A 145 -13.20 -54.92 -77.35
CA THR A 145 -14.36 -55.80 -77.17
C THR A 145 -15.02 -56.22 -78.49
N ASN A 146 -14.63 -55.62 -79.62
CA ASN A 146 -15.25 -55.84 -80.94
C ASN A 146 -14.57 -56.92 -81.80
N ASP A 147 -13.38 -57.38 -81.41
CA ASP A 147 -12.62 -58.41 -82.16
C ASP A 147 -12.96 -59.85 -81.75
N ASN A 148 -13.58 -60.05 -80.58
CA ASN A 148 -13.94 -61.39 -80.07
C ASN A 148 -15.26 -61.98 -80.61
N THR A 149 -16.00 -61.25 -81.45
CA THR A 149 -17.33 -61.68 -81.94
C THR A 149 -17.32 -62.36 -83.31
N LYS A 150 -16.19 -62.35 -84.05
CA LYS A 150 -16.12 -62.86 -85.44
C LYS A 150 -15.78 -64.36 -85.59
N ILE A 151 -15.45 -65.07 -84.52
CA ILE A 151 -15.01 -66.49 -84.57
C ILE A 151 -16.21 -67.48 -84.44
N LYS A 152 -17.40 -67.00 -84.08
CA LYS A 152 -18.58 -67.84 -83.78
C LYS A 152 -19.44 -68.26 -84.99
N MET A 153 -19.14 -67.80 -86.21
CA MET A 153 -20.00 -68.02 -87.41
C MET A 153 -19.52 -69.10 -88.39
N LYS A 154 -18.47 -69.89 -88.08
CA LYS A 154 -17.93 -70.93 -89.00
C LYS A 154 -18.35 -72.37 -88.68
N LEU A 155 -19.27 -72.58 -87.73
CA LEU A 155 -19.61 -73.91 -87.21
C LEU A 155 -20.82 -74.58 -87.91
N ASP A 156 -21.62 -73.83 -88.67
CA ASP A 156 -22.92 -74.31 -89.18
C ASP A 156 -22.92 -74.72 -90.68
N GLN A 157 -21.76 -74.91 -91.30
CA GLN A 157 -21.69 -75.37 -92.70
C GLN A 157 -21.34 -76.86 -92.85
N GLU A 158 -22.35 -77.70 -92.65
CA GLU A 158 -22.54 -78.86 -93.53
C GLU A 158 -21.60 -80.06 -93.30
N TYR A 159 -21.91 -81.01 -92.41
CA TYR A 159 -23.21 -81.72 -92.29
C TYR A 159 -23.73 -82.39 -93.59
N PHE A 160 -23.06 -82.20 -94.74
CA PHE A 160 -23.46 -82.83 -96.02
C PHE A 160 -22.55 -83.97 -96.50
N LYS A 161 -21.63 -84.48 -95.66
CA LYS A 161 -20.61 -85.47 -96.07
C LYS A 161 -20.64 -86.79 -95.29
N VAL A 162 -21.83 -87.17 -94.81
CA VAL A 162 -22.11 -88.42 -94.06
C VAL A 162 -22.43 -89.61 -95.01
N LYS A 163 -22.10 -89.52 -96.30
CA LYS A 163 -22.30 -90.64 -97.26
C LYS A 163 -21.04 -91.46 -97.58
N ILE A 164 -19.95 -91.28 -96.83
CA ILE A 164 -18.72 -92.08 -96.96
C ILE A 164 -18.36 -92.69 -95.58
N LEU A 165 -19.36 -93.32 -94.95
CA LEU A 165 -19.34 -94.03 -93.66
C LEU A 165 -18.67 -95.42 -93.71
N GLU A 166 -17.79 -95.71 -94.67
CA GLU A 166 -17.12 -97.02 -94.75
C GLU A 166 -15.64 -97.00 -94.31
N LYS A 167 -15.10 -95.82 -93.97
CA LYS A 167 -13.74 -95.68 -93.38
C LYS A 167 -13.73 -95.55 -91.84
N GLU A 168 -14.89 -95.57 -91.18
CA GLU A 168 -15.07 -95.27 -89.75
C GLU A 168 -14.63 -96.37 -88.76
N LYS A 169 -14.28 -97.58 -89.20
CA LYS A 169 -13.85 -98.65 -88.27
C LYS A 169 -12.45 -98.45 -87.66
N LYS A 170 -11.59 -97.61 -88.25
CA LYS A 170 -10.19 -97.36 -87.77
C LYS A 170 -10.01 -96.07 -86.97
N ALA A 171 -10.95 -95.12 -87.02
CA ALA A 171 -10.89 -93.85 -86.27
C ALA A 171 -11.36 -93.98 -84.81
N LEU A 172 -12.23 -94.96 -84.51
CA LEU A 172 -12.80 -95.16 -83.17
C LEU A 172 -11.75 -95.44 -82.07
N ASN A 173 -10.60 -96.03 -82.43
CA ASN A 173 -9.53 -96.37 -81.48
C ASN A 173 -8.64 -95.16 -81.10
N ILE A 174 -8.66 -94.09 -81.91
CA ILE A 174 -7.96 -92.82 -81.61
C ILE A 174 -8.83 -91.92 -80.72
N HIS A 175 -10.15 -91.98 -80.89
CA HIS A 175 -11.10 -91.19 -80.08
C HIS A 175 -11.16 -91.65 -78.62
N VAL A 176 -11.06 -92.95 -78.35
CA VAL A 176 -10.96 -93.47 -76.96
C VAL A 176 -9.72 -92.94 -76.24
N LYS A 177 -8.60 -92.73 -76.95
CA LYS A 177 -7.36 -92.15 -76.41
C LYS A 177 -7.44 -90.63 -76.18
N SER A 178 -8.19 -89.89 -77.01
CA SER A 178 -8.41 -88.45 -76.78
C SER A 178 -9.39 -88.21 -75.62
N LEU A 179 -10.44 -89.01 -75.51
CA LEU A 179 -11.39 -88.97 -74.40
C LEU A 179 -10.75 -89.37 -73.06
N THR A 180 -9.81 -90.31 -73.04
CA THR A 180 -9.03 -90.60 -71.81
C THR A 180 -8.12 -89.44 -71.40
N TYR A 181 -7.55 -88.70 -72.36
CA TYR A 181 -6.74 -87.51 -72.08
C TYR A 181 -7.59 -86.33 -71.57
N GLU A 182 -8.81 -86.16 -72.11
CA GLU A 182 -9.77 -85.17 -71.61
C GLU A 182 -10.28 -85.51 -70.21
N ILE A 183 -10.59 -86.79 -69.92
CA ILE A 183 -10.93 -87.23 -68.57
C ILE A 183 -9.77 -86.97 -67.60
N GLN A 184 -8.52 -87.21 -68.01
CA GLN A 184 -7.34 -86.96 -67.18
C GLN A 184 -7.11 -85.46 -66.93
N ASN A 185 -7.38 -84.59 -67.91
CA ASN A 185 -7.36 -83.14 -67.74
C ASN A 185 -8.48 -82.65 -66.81
N VAL A 186 -9.69 -83.21 -66.93
CA VAL A 186 -10.80 -82.87 -66.02
C VAL A 186 -10.49 -83.32 -64.59
N LEU A 187 -9.88 -84.49 -64.39
CA LEU A 187 -9.41 -84.94 -63.07
C LEU A 187 -8.34 -84.00 -62.51
N LYS A 188 -7.38 -83.56 -63.32
CA LYS A 188 -6.34 -82.61 -62.91
C LYS A 188 -6.89 -81.22 -62.56
N ILE A 189 -7.89 -80.74 -63.30
CA ILE A 189 -8.61 -79.50 -62.97
C ILE A 189 -9.40 -79.67 -61.67
N THR A 190 -10.03 -80.83 -61.46
CA THR A 190 -10.79 -81.14 -60.23
C THR A 190 -9.87 -81.19 -59.01
N GLU A 191 -8.69 -81.78 -59.14
CA GLU A 191 -7.69 -81.88 -58.08
C GLU A 191 -7.08 -80.51 -57.73
N ASN A 192 -6.79 -79.68 -58.74
CA ASN A 192 -6.37 -78.29 -58.54
C ASN A 192 -7.46 -77.46 -57.83
N THR A 193 -8.73 -77.66 -58.20
CA THR A 193 -9.86 -76.96 -57.57
C THR A 193 -10.04 -77.39 -56.11
N LYS A 194 -9.81 -78.68 -55.81
CA LYS A 194 -9.84 -79.21 -54.44
C LYS A 194 -8.69 -78.67 -53.59
N SER A 195 -7.49 -78.52 -54.15
CA SER A 195 -6.34 -77.89 -53.50
C SER A 195 -6.59 -76.41 -53.20
N LEU A 196 -7.15 -75.66 -54.15
CA LEU A 196 -7.55 -74.26 -53.95
C LEU A 196 -8.60 -74.11 -52.84
N PHE A 197 -9.59 -75.01 -52.78
CA PHE A 197 -10.60 -75.00 -51.73
C PHE A 197 -10.01 -75.27 -50.33
N LEU A 198 -9.03 -76.17 -50.23
CA LEU A 198 -8.32 -76.43 -48.97
C LEU A 198 -7.50 -75.22 -48.50
N ASN A 199 -6.83 -74.52 -49.42
CA ASN A 199 -6.11 -73.28 -49.10
C ASN A 199 -7.07 -72.17 -48.66
N GLN A 200 -8.18 -71.98 -49.38
CA GLN A 200 -9.21 -71.02 -48.99
C GLN A 200 -9.80 -71.34 -47.60
N LYS A 201 -9.99 -72.61 -47.27
CA LYS A 201 -10.45 -73.03 -45.94
C LYS A 201 -9.42 -72.70 -44.84
N LYS A 202 -8.13 -72.81 -45.15
CA LYS A 202 -7.05 -72.41 -44.23
C LYS A 202 -7.02 -70.90 -44.04
N ASP A 203 -7.11 -70.11 -45.11
CA ASP A 203 -7.15 -68.65 -45.04
C ASP A 203 -8.37 -68.16 -44.24
N ILE A 204 -9.53 -68.80 -44.41
CA ILE A 204 -10.73 -68.50 -43.61
C ILE A 204 -10.49 -68.79 -42.12
N ASN A 205 -9.81 -69.88 -41.78
CA ASN A 205 -9.49 -70.19 -40.39
C ASN A 205 -8.49 -69.19 -39.78
N ASP A 206 -7.49 -68.76 -40.55
CA ASP A 206 -6.53 -67.75 -40.10
C ASP A 206 -7.23 -66.40 -39.85
N LEU A 207 -8.17 -66.01 -40.73
CA LEU A 207 -9.02 -64.83 -40.53
C LEU A 207 -9.94 -64.94 -39.30
N ILE A 208 -10.45 -66.14 -38.98
CA ILE A 208 -11.25 -66.37 -37.76
C ILE A 208 -10.38 -66.16 -36.51
N MET A 209 -9.15 -66.68 -36.50
CA MET A 209 -8.21 -66.50 -35.40
C MET A 209 -7.83 -65.03 -35.19
N GLU A 210 -7.59 -64.29 -36.27
CA GLU A 210 -7.33 -62.84 -36.20
C GLU A 210 -8.53 -62.08 -35.65
N LYS A 211 -9.75 -62.42 -36.09
CA LYS A 211 -10.99 -61.83 -35.57
C LYS A 211 -11.15 -62.07 -34.06
N GLU A 212 -10.85 -63.27 -33.57
CA GLU A 212 -10.89 -63.58 -32.14
C GLU A 212 -9.82 -62.82 -31.35
N HIS A 213 -8.62 -62.68 -31.90
CA HIS A 213 -7.55 -61.90 -31.27
C HIS A 213 -7.92 -60.41 -31.16
N ILE A 214 -8.49 -59.84 -32.23
CA ILE A 214 -8.98 -58.45 -32.23
C ILE A 214 -10.11 -58.28 -31.20
N LYS A 215 -11.04 -59.24 -31.11
CA LYS A 215 -12.12 -59.21 -30.11
C LYS A 215 -11.57 -59.14 -28.67
N LYS A 216 -10.56 -59.96 -28.34
CA LYS A 216 -9.91 -59.93 -27.02
C LYS A 216 -9.23 -58.58 -26.72
N ILE A 217 -8.64 -57.93 -27.73
CA ILE A 217 -8.05 -56.59 -27.57
C ILE A 217 -9.15 -55.56 -27.30
N ILE A 218 -10.26 -55.61 -28.03
CA ILE A 218 -11.41 -54.70 -27.83
C ILE A 218 -11.97 -54.85 -26.42
N GLU A 219 -12.14 -56.07 -25.91
CA GLU A 219 -12.62 -56.32 -24.54
C GLU A 219 -11.70 -55.69 -23.48
N LYS A 220 -10.37 -55.83 -23.63
CA LYS A 220 -9.39 -55.17 -22.74
C LYS A 220 -9.49 -53.64 -22.79
N ILE A 221 -9.66 -53.06 -23.98
CA ILE A 221 -9.84 -51.61 -24.14
C ILE A 221 -11.13 -51.15 -23.45
N GLN A 222 -12.24 -51.89 -23.61
CA GLN A 222 -13.52 -51.58 -22.95
C GLN A 222 -13.41 -51.62 -21.44
N GLU A 223 -12.71 -52.60 -20.87
CA GLU A 223 -12.47 -52.69 -19.43
C GLU A 223 -11.64 -51.51 -18.91
N MET A 224 -10.57 -51.14 -19.63
CA MET A 224 -9.75 -49.97 -19.30
C MET A 224 -10.55 -48.66 -19.36
N VAL A 225 -11.42 -48.50 -20.36
CA VAL A 225 -12.35 -47.35 -20.46
C VAL A 225 -13.32 -47.31 -19.28
N LYS A 226 -13.80 -48.45 -18.81
CA LYS A 226 -14.69 -48.54 -17.63
C LYS A 226 -13.97 -48.13 -16.33
N ILE A 227 -12.71 -48.51 -16.16
CA ILE A 227 -11.88 -48.07 -15.03
C ILE A 227 -11.65 -46.56 -15.10
N ASN A 228 -11.23 -46.04 -16.26
CA ASN A 228 -10.96 -44.61 -16.45
C ASN A 228 -12.21 -43.75 -16.24
N THR A 229 -13.38 -44.20 -16.71
CA THR A 229 -14.65 -43.48 -16.46
C THR A 229 -15.03 -43.42 -14.98
N ASN A 230 -14.73 -44.46 -14.20
CA ASN A 230 -14.93 -44.44 -12.75
C ASN A 230 -13.96 -43.50 -12.02
N VAL A 231 -12.69 -43.44 -12.46
CA VAL A 231 -11.70 -42.47 -11.93
C VAL A 231 -12.16 -41.04 -12.18
N VAL A 232 -12.57 -40.73 -13.41
CA VAL A 232 -13.09 -39.40 -13.78
C VAL A 232 -14.31 -39.01 -12.95
N LYS A 233 -15.20 -39.97 -12.63
CA LYS A 233 -16.35 -39.70 -11.74
C LYS A 233 -15.93 -39.36 -10.32
N LYS A 234 -14.94 -40.06 -9.75
CA LYS A 234 -14.39 -39.77 -8.42
C LYS A 234 -13.71 -38.41 -8.38
N GLU A 235 -12.91 -38.07 -9.39
CA GLU A 235 -12.28 -36.75 -9.51
C GLU A 235 -13.32 -35.63 -9.64
N LYS A 236 -14.38 -35.82 -10.42
CA LYS A 236 -15.49 -34.85 -10.51
C LYS A 236 -16.16 -34.60 -9.16
N LEU A 237 -16.43 -35.65 -8.38
CA LEU A 237 -17.00 -35.51 -7.04
C LEU A 237 -16.04 -34.76 -6.10
N SER A 238 -14.75 -35.09 -6.14
CA SER A 238 -13.71 -34.39 -5.36
C SER A 238 -13.61 -32.91 -5.73
N ASN A 239 -13.67 -32.58 -7.02
CA ASN A 239 -13.67 -31.18 -7.48
C ASN A 239 -14.91 -30.43 -6.99
N ILE A 240 -16.09 -31.05 -7.03
CA ILE A 240 -17.32 -30.43 -6.50
C ILE A 240 -17.20 -30.16 -5.00
N THR A 241 -16.59 -31.06 -4.22
CA THR A 241 -16.36 -30.82 -2.78
C THR A 241 -15.36 -29.68 -2.55
N LEU A 242 -14.25 -29.66 -3.29
CA LEU A 242 -13.25 -28.58 -3.18
C LEU A 242 -13.83 -27.21 -3.60
N GLU A 243 -14.67 -27.16 -4.63
CA GLU A 243 -15.36 -25.93 -5.04
C GLU A 243 -16.32 -25.41 -3.96
N LYS A 244 -16.99 -26.30 -3.22
CA LYS A 244 -17.84 -25.91 -2.08
C LYS A 244 -17.00 -25.36 -0.93
N ASP A 245 -15.88 -25.99 -0.62
CA ASP A 245 -14.99 -25.54 0.46
C ASP A 245 -14.37 -24.17 0.11
N ILE A 246 -13.94 -23.97 -1.13
CA ILE A 246 -13.44 -22.67 -1.61
C ILE A 246 -14.52 -21.59 -1.46
N LYS A 247 -15.78 -21.88 -1.83
CA LYS A 247 -16.88 -20.93 -1.63
C LYS A 247 -17.10 -20.59 -0.15
N LYS A 248 -17.08 -21.60 0.72
CA LYS A 248 -17.23 -21.39 2.18
C LYS A 248 -16.11 -20.50 2.74
N TYR A 249 -14.86 -20.76 2.37
CA TYR A 249 -13.73 -19.92 2.78
C TYR A 249 -13.82 -18.50 2.22
N PHE A 250 -14.37 -18.32 1.01
CA PHE A 250 -14.60 -17.00 0.44
C PHE A 250 -15.67 -16.22 1.21
N GLU A 251 -16.75 -16.87 1.64
CA GLU A 251 -17.78 -16.27 2.49
C GLU A 251 -17.23 -15.91 3.88
N GLU A 252 -16.43 -16.78 4.51
CA GLU A 252 -15.76 -16.49 5.79
C GLU A 252 -14.78 -15.31 5.66
N LYS A 253 -13.98 -15.27 4.59
CA LYS A 253 -13.10 -14.14 4.29
C LYS A 253 -13.88 -12.83 4.18
N ASN A 254 -15.02 -12.82 3.49
CA ASN A 254 -15.83 -11.61 3.32
C ASN A 254 -16.39 -11.13 4.66
N LYS A 255 -16.89 -12.05 5.51
CA LYS A 255 -17.34 -11.70 6.87
C LYS A 255 -16.22 -11.07 7.70
N LEU A 256 -15.03 -11.68 7.70
CA LEU A 256 -13.88 -11.10 8.40
C LEU A 256 -13.50 -9.73 7.84
N CYS A 257 -13.65 -9.51 6.53
CA CYS A 257 -13.39 -8.20 5.92
C CYS A 257 -14.41 -7.16 6.37
N ASP A 258 -15.69 -7.54 6.48
CA ASP A 258 -16.75 -6.68 7.00
C ASP A 258 -16.52 -6.33 8.48
N ASP A 259 -16.12 -7.31 9.30
CA ASP A 259 -15.77 -7.10 10.71
C ASP A 259 -14.58 -6.15 10.85
N ILE A 260 -13.52 -6.34 10.06
CA ILE A 260 -12.37 -5.42 10.00
C ILE A 260 -12.84 -4.01 9.64
N ASN A 261 -13.72 -3.87 8.65
CA ASN A 261 -14.26 -2.57 8.25
C ASN A 261 -15.11 -1.90 9.33
N THR A 262 -15.82 -2.67 10.15
CA THR A 262 -16.54 -2.11 11.31
C THR A 262 -15.59 -1.65 12.40
N LEU A 263 -14.57 -2.44 12.72
CA LEU A 263 -13.57 -2.10 13.73
C LEU A 263 -12.70 -0.91 13.30
N THR A 264 -12.38 -0.76 12.02
CA THR A 264 -11.67 0.43 11.52
C THR A 264 -12.52 1.69 11.65
N LYS A 265 -13.81 1.63 11.35
CA LYS A 265 -14.74 2.76 11.57
C LYS A 265 -14.87 3.13 13.04
N GLU A 266 -14.92 2.15 13.95
CA GLU A 266 -14.93 2.42 15.40
C GLU A 266 -13.62 3.04 15.85
N LYS A 267 -12.48 2.54 15.37
CA LYS A 267 -11.17 3.15 15.63
C LYS A 267 -11.10 4.60 15.15
N GLU A 268 -11.59 4.90 13.95
CA GLU A 268 -11.64 6.27 13.42
C GLU A 268 -12.51 7.18 14.29
N LYS A 269 -13.69 6.72 14.72
CA LYS A 269 -14.54 7.48 15.66
C LYS A 269 -13.84 7.76 16.99
N LEU A 270 -13.16 6.75 17.56
CA LEU A 270 -12.41 6.94 18.80
C LEU A 270 -11.24 7.92 18.63
N ILE A 271 -10.58 7.93 17.48
CA ILE A 271 -9.54 8.91 17.16
C ILE A 271 -10.14 10.32 17.06
N ASP A 272 -11.27 10.46 16.40
CA ASP A 272 -12.00 11.73 16.30
C ASP A 272 -12.42 12.23 17.69
N ASP A 273 -12.99 11.36 18.53
CA ASP A 273 -13.36 11.69 19.91
C ASP A 273 -12.14 12.13 20.73
N ILE A 274 -11.01 11.42 20.63
CA ILE A 274 -9.75 11.82 21.27
C ILE A 274 -9.28 13.18 20.77
N SER A 275 -9.38 13.47 19.47
CA SER A 275 -9.02 14.77 18.90
C SER A 275 -9.92 15.89 19.45
N GLN A 276 -11.22 15.64 19.60
CA GLN A 276 -12.18 16.57 20.18
C GLN A 276 -11.91 16.80 21.68
N TYR A 277 -11.55 15.75 22.42
CA TYR A 277 -11.14 15.92 23.82
C TYR A 277 -9.82 16.69 23.95
N ASN A 278 -8.85 16.44 23.08
CA ASN A 278 -7.58 17.17 23.07
C ASN A 278 -7.77 18.66 22.74
N THR A 279 -8.61 18.99 21.77
CA THR A 279 -8.95 20.39 21.46
C THR A 279 -9.68 21.05 22.63
N LYS A 280 -10.62 20.35 23.28
CA LYS A 280 -11.24 20.84 24.53
C LYS A 280 -10.20 21.09 25.62
N ILE A 281 -9.27 20.17 25.85
CA ILE A 281 -8.20 20.32 26.86
C ILE A 281 -7.32 21.53 26.53
N ALA A 282 -6.92 21.71 25.27
CA ALA A 282 -6.15 22.87 24.83
C ALA A 282 -6.90 24.18 25.08
N ASN A 283 -8.20 24.22 24.78
CA ASN A 283 -9.04 25.40 25.05
C ASN A 283 -9.13 25.71 26.55
N HIS A 284 -9.40 24.70 27.40
CA HIS A 284 -9.43 24.88 28.85
C HIS A 284 -8.06 25.32 29.40
N SER A 285 -6.96 24.78 28.87
CA SER A 285 -5.60 25.20 29.23
C SER A 285 -5.36 26.67 28.88
N ASN A 286 -5.75 27.11 27.69
CA ASN A 286 -5.68 28.51 27.29
C ASN A 286 -6.54 29.40 28.19
N GLU A 287 -7.76 28.98 28.54
CA GLU A 287 -8.61 29.72 29.48
C GLU A 287 -7.96 29.86 30.86
N ILE A 288 -7.34 28.79 31.38
CA ILE A 288 -6.58 28.83 32.64
C ILE A 288 -5.44 29.86 32.54
N VAL A 289 -4.65 29.84 31.47
CA VAL A 289 -3.58 30.82 31.26
C VAL A 289 -4.12 32.26 31.21
N THR A 290 -5.26 32.49 30.55
CA THR A 290 -5.87 33.83 30.56
C THR A 290 -6.36 34.25 31.95
N LYS A 291 -6.90 33.32 32.74
CA LYS A 291 -7.32 33.57 34.13
C LYS A 291 -6.11 33.84 35.02
N ASP A 292 -5.02 33.09 34.89
CA ASP A 292 -3.77 33.33 35.61
C ASP A 292 -3.17 34.70 35.27
N ASN A 293 -3.22 35.10 34.00
CA ASN A 293 -2.80 36.43 33.59
C ASN A 293 -3.66 37.53 34.26
N LYS A 294 -4.98 37.35 34.32
CA LYS A 294 -5.86 38.27 35.06
C LYS A 294 -5.55 38.30 36.55
N ILE A 295 -5.35 37.15 37.19
CA ILE A 295 -4.93 37.05 38.60
C ILE A 295 -3.62 37.80 38.82
N ASN A 296 -2.63 37.63 37.95
CA ASN A 296 -1.36 38.34 38.03
C ASN A 296 -1.54 39.86 37.91
N THR A 297 -2.43 40.35 37.04
CA THR A 297 -2.76 41.78 36.99
C THR A 297 -3.42 42.29 38.27
N TYR A 298 -4.35 41.51 38.85
CA TYR A 298 -4.98 41.85 40.12
C TYR A 298 -3.98 41.83 41.27
N ILE A 299 -3.04 40.89 41.32
CA ILE A 299 -1.97 40.86 42.32
C ILE A 299 -1.11 42.11 42.22
N LYS A 300 -0.72 42.54 41.01
CA LYS A 300 0.03 43.79 40.81
C LYS A 300 -0.77 45.01 41.29
N MET A 301 -2.07 45.06 40.98
CA MET A 301 -2.94 46.14 41.42
C MET A 301 -3.10 46.18 42.95
N VAL A 302 -3.33 45.03 43.58
CA VAL A 302 -3.38 44.90 45.05
C VAL A 302 -2.06 45.35 45.69
N ASN A 303 -0.92 44.98 45.12
CA ASN A 303 0.39 45.41 45.62
C ASN A 303 0.59 46.92 45.48
N SER A 304 0.14 47.53 44.37
CA SER A 304 0.18 48.98 44.21
C SER A 304 -0.69 49.70 45.27
N LEU A 305 -1.91 49.22 45.49
CA LEU A 305 -2.83 49.77 46.50
C LEU A 305 -2.30 49.57 47.92
N LYS A 306 -1.66 48.44 48.23
CA LYS A 306 -0.98 48.22 49.52
C LYS A 306 0.15 49.21 49.74
N ASN A 307 0.95 49.49 48.70
CA ASN A 307 2.03 50.46 48.78
C ASN A 307 1.48 51.88 48.98
N ASP A 308 0.40 52.24 48.29
CA ASP A 308 -0.23 53.56 48.44
C ASP A 308 -0.88 53.72 49.82
N LEU A 309 -1.54 52.68 50.33
CA LEU A 309 -2.03 52.66 51.72
C LEU A 309 -0.91 52.81 52.74
N ALA A 310 0.25 52.19 52.50
CA ALA A 310 1.42 52.34 53.38
C ALA A 310 1.96 53.78 53.36
N LYS A 311 2.01 54.43 52.18
CA LYS A 311 2.36 55.85 52.06
C LYS A 311 1.36 56.74 52.79
N GLU A 312 0.05 56.51 52.63
CA GLU A 312 -0.98 57.28 53.34
C GLU A 312 -0.89 57.10 54.86
N LYS A 313 -0.64 55.89 55.35
CA LYS A 313 -0.43 55.64 56.78
C LYS A 313 0.78 56.40 57.32
N LEU A 314 1.89 56.42 56.57
CA LEU A 314 3.09 57.17 56.95
C LEU A 314 2.83 58.68 56.96
N LEU A 315 2.12 59.20 55.96
CA LEU A 315 1.67 60.60 55.91
C LEU A 315 0.77 60.94 57.10
N TYR A 316 -0.18 60.07 57.45
CA TYR A 316 -1.06 60.27 58.60
C TYR A 316 -0.28 60.27 59.93
N GLU A 317 0.68 59.36 60.11
CA GLU A 317 1.55 59.37 61.30
C GLU A 317 2.39 60.63 61.38
N ASN A 318 2.95 61.10 60.26
CA ASN A 318 3.69 62.36 60.20
C ASN A 318 2.80 63.53 60.62
N VAL A 319 1.62 63.69 60.02
CA VAL A 319 0.67 64.75 60.39
C VAL A 319 0.23 64.65 61.85
N LYS A 320 0.03 63.43 62.37
CA LYS A 320 -0.29 63.21 63.79
C LYS A 320 0.86 63.64 64.70
N SER A 321 2.11 63.35 64.33
CA SER A 321 3.31 63.78 65.08
C SER A 321 3.50 65.30 65.02
N GLU A 322 3.26 65.94 63.89
CA GLU A 322 3.28 67.39 63.74
C GLU A 322 2.18 68.04 64.58
N LYS A 323 0.98 67.47 64.60
CA LYS A 323 -0.11 67.90 65.47
C LYS A 323 0.26 67.76 66.96
N MET A 324 0.88 66.64 67.34
CA MET A 324 1.37 66.42 68.71
C MET A 324 2.42 67.48 69.09
N ASN A 325 3.38 67.75 68.20
CA ASN A 325 4.43 68.75 68.42
C ASN A 325 3.86 70.17 68.51
N THR A 326 2.94 70.55 67.62
CA THR A 326 2.28 71.85 67.67
C THR A 326 1.42 72.01 68.92
N CYS A 327 0.69 70.97 69.35
CA CYS A 327 0.01 70.97 70.64
C CYS A 327 0.97 71.15 71.83
N LYS A 328 2.14 70.49 71.81
CA LYS A 328 3.17 70.66 72.82
C LYS A 328 3.73 72.08 72.85
N ILE A 329 4.05 72.65 71.69
CA ILE A 329 4.51 74.04 71.57
C ILE A 329 3.43 75.01 72.07
N LEU A 330 2.16 74.78 71.75
CA LEU A 330 1.04 75.60 72.23
C LEU A 330 0.85 75.50 73.74
N ALA A 331 1.06 74.33 74.35
CA ALA A 331 1.06 74.17 75.79
C ALA A 331 2.23 74.95 76.43
N ASP A 332 3.45 74.79 75.89
CA ASP A 332 4.63 75.50 76.37
C ASP A 332 4.49 77.03 76.24
N THR A 333 3.86 77.53 75.17
CA THR A 333 3.60 78.98 75.02
C THR A 333 2.49 79.46 75.93
N ARG A 334 1.46 78.64 76.19
CA ARG A 334 0.41 78.94 77.17
C ARG A 334 0.95 78.99 78.60
N ASP A 335 1.87 78.10 78.96
CA ASP A 335 2.53 78.12 80.27
C ASP A 335 3.45 79.34 80.41
N LYS A 336 4.17 79.71 79.34
CA LYS A 336 4.93 80.98 79.31
C LYS A 336 4.02 82.20 79.44
N LEU A 337 2.85 82.19 78.81
CA LEU A 337 1.86 83.26 78.93
C LEU A 337 1.34 83.36 80.37
N ASN A 338 0.93 82.24 80.97
CA ASN A 338 0.48 82.20 82.37
C ASN A 338 1.57 82.72 83.33
N ASN A 339 2.83 82.32 83.13
CA ASN A 339 3.96 82.82 83.92
C ASN A 339 4.17 84.34 83.74
N LEU A 340 3.93 84.88 82.53
CA LEU A 340 3.99 86.32 82.28
C LEU A 340 2.80 87.06 82.89
N GLU A 341 1.60 86.48 82.84
CA GLU A 341 0.40 87.03 83.49
C GLU A 341 0.55 87.04 85.01
N GLU A 342 1.14 86.01 85.61
CA GLU A 342 1.43 85.96 87.03
C GLU A 342 2.50 86.99 87.41
N LYS A 343 3.57 87.12 86.62
CA LYS A 343 4.55 88.20 86.76
C LYS A 343 3.92 89.58 86.61
N PHE A 344 3.00 89.76 85.66
CA PHE A 344 2.29 91.01 85.45
C PHE A 344 1.39 91.32 86.64
N LYS A 345 0.75 90.32 87.23
CA LYS A 345 -0.07 90.45 88.45
C LYS A 345 0.78 90.83 89.66
N ILE A 346 1.97 90.23 89.80
CA ILE A 346 2.96 90.62 90.83
C ILE A 346 3.43 92.07 90.60
N GLN A 347 3.76 92.44 89.36
CA GLN A 347 4.15 93.81 89.01
C GLN A 347 3.01 94.82 89.21
N THR A 348 1.76 94.42 88.99
CA THR A 348 0.58 95.27 89.24
C THR A 348 0.38 95.48 90.74
N ASN A 349 0.52 94.44 91.55
CA ASN A 349 0.48 94.54 93.01
C ASN A 349 1.65 95.39 93.54
N GLN A 350 2.85 95.26 92.95
CA GLN A 350 3.99 96.13 93.26
C GLN A 350 3.71 97.59 92.86
N LEU A 351 3.03 97.83 91.73
CA LEU A 351 2.60 99.16 91.30
C LEU A 351 1.58 99.79 92.26
N ASP A 352 0.67 99.00 92.84
CA ASP A 352 -0.30 99.52 93.80
C ASP A 352 0.32 99.81 95.18
N ILE A 353 1.34 99.06 95.59
CA ILE A 353 2.18 99.40 96.75
C ILE A 353 2.94 100.71 96.47
N LEU A 354 3.58 100.81 95.29
CA LEU A 354 4.30 102.02 94.88
C LEU A 354 3.38 103.24 94.68
N LYS A 355 2.12 103.07 94.29
CA LYS A 355 1.13 104.16 94.22
C LYS A 355 0.72 104.70 95.60
N ASN A 356 0.67 103.84 96.62
CA ASN A 356 0.41 104.27 97.99
C ASN A 356 1.62 104.97 98.62
N ASP A 357 2.84 104.56 98.26
CA ASP A 357 4.07 105.25 98.66
C ASP A 357 4.26 106.58 97.89
N ASN A 358 3.86 106.67 96.62
CA ASN A 358 3.95 107.89 95.81
C ASN A 358 3.11 109.07 96.36
N LYS A 359 1.95 108.79 96.98
CA LYS A 359 1.14 109.82 97.66
C LYS A 359 1.84 110.43 98.88
N GLY A 360 2.82 109.74 99.47
CA GLY A 360 3.67 110.26 100.54
C GLY A 360 4.96 110.96 100.06
N ILE A 361 5.39 110.69 98.83
CA ILE A 361 6.66 111.16 98.25
C ILE A 361 6.48 112.40 97.34
N GLU A 362 5.26 112.65 96.83
CA GLU A 362 4.89 113.88 96.09
C GLU A 362 5.10 115.19 96.88
N PHE A 363 5.15 115.13 98.23
CA PHE A 363 5.46 116.28 99.09
C PHE A 363 6.97 116.57 99.23
N LYS A 364 7.86 115.66 98.80
CA LYS A 364 9.33 115.79 98.93
C LYS A 364 10.11 115.77 97.59
N MET A 365 9.46 115.40 96.48
CA MET A 365 10.07 115.33 95.14
C MET A 365 10.28 116.72 94.48
N ASN A 366 9.87 117.80 95.16
CA ASN A 366 10.16 119.18 94.77
C ASN A 366 11.63 119.60 94.98
N ASN A 367 12.53 118.69 95.39
CA ASN A 367 13.91 119.06 95.73
C ASN A 367 15.03 118.54 94.82
N ILE A 368 14.85 117.55 93.93
CA ILE A 368 16.01 116.94 93.21
C ILE A 368 15.53 116.31 91.88
N LEU A 369 15.18 116.99 90.78
CA LEU A 369 16.00 117.70 89.77
C LEU A 369 17.46 117.24 89.52
N GLU A 370 17.91 116.12 90.09
CA GLU A 370 19.31 115.70 90.00
C GLU A 370 19.44 114.19 89.77
N GLU A 371 18.72 113.64 88.80
CA GLU A 371 19.10 112.33 88.25
C GLU A 371 18.63 112.14 86.80
N LYS A 372 18.97 113.17 86.01
CA LYS A 372 19.08 113.26 84.55
C LYS A 372 19.92 112.12 83.89
N LYS A 373 20.17 110.97 84.55
CA LYS A 373 21.23 110.02 84.18
C LYS A 373 20.79 108.65 83.62
N ASN A 374 19.51 108.29 83.61
CA ASN A 374 19.11 106.90 83.28
C ASN A 374 18.42 106.67 81.92
N LEU A 375 18.43 107.63 80.98
CA LEU A 375 17.80 107.48 79.65
C LEU A 375 18.71 106.91 78.54
N THR A 376 19.94 106.48 78.85
CA THR A 376 20.92 106.04 77.84
C THR A 376 20.83 104.54 77.48
N ILE A 377 20.06 103.72 78.20
CA ILE A 377 20.10 102.24 78.07
C ILE A 377 19.03 101.65 77.11
N LEU A 378 18.12 102.45 76.55
CA LEU A 378 17.06 101.93 75.67
C LEU A 378 17.48 101.78 74.18
N CYS A 379 18.56 102.41 73.74
CA CYS A 379 18.96 102.42 72.33
C CYS A 379 19.73 101.16 71.87
N GLU A 380 20.28 100.35 72.77
CA GLU A 380 21.11 99.19 72.38
C GLU A 380 20.31 97.92 72.01
N LYS A 381 19.09 97.74 72.54
CA LYS A 381 18.31 96.49 72.32
C LYS A 381 17.66 96.35 70.94
N LEU A 382 17.52 97.44 70.18
CA LEU A 382 16.93 97.40 68.83
C LEU A 382 17.95 97.04 67.73
N ARG A 383 19.25 97.04 68.03
CA ARG A 383 20.32 96.71 67.07
C ARG A 383 20.54 95.19 66.91
N GLU A 384 20.23 94.41 67.95
CA GLU A 384 20.46 92.95 68.00
C GLU A 384 19.41 92.10 67.26
N GLN A 385 18.19 92.64 67.03
CA GLN A 385 17.13 91.95 66.29
C GLN A 385 17.30 92.05 64.76
N LEU A 386 18.05 93.04 64.28
CA LEU A 386 18.26 93.29 62.85
C LEU A 386 19.37 92.38 62.26
N GLU A 387 20.32 91.92 63.07
CA GLU A 387 21.42 91.03 62.67
C GLU A 387 20.95 89.57 62.46
N LYS A 388 19.96 89.09 63.25
CA LYS A 388 19.45 87.71 63.17
C LYS A 388 18.59 87.44 61.93
N GLN A 389 17.86 88.45 61.43
CA GLN A 389 17.08 88.35 60.19
C GLN A 389 17.97 88.33 58.94
N LYS A 390 19.16 88.93 59.01
CA LYS A 390 20.12 88.98 57.90
C LYS A 390 20.78 87.63 57.63
N ASN A 391 21.14 86.88 58.68
CA ASN A 391 21.76 85.56 58.55
C ASN A 391 20.80 84.48 58.00
N LEU A 392 19.50 84.55 58.33
CA LEU A 392 18.48 83.66 57.75
C LEU A 392 18.25 83.92 56.26
N SER A 393 18.38 85.17 55.81
CA SER A 393 18.26 85.53 54.39
C SER A 393 19.46 85.06 53.56
N GLU A 394 20.65 84.94 54.15
CA GLU A 394 21.87 84.48 53.47
C GLU A 394 21.86 82.95 53.28
N ASP A 395 21.41 82.19 54.29
CA ASP A 395 21.27 80.73 54.23
C ASP A 395 20.23 80.24 53.21
N ILE A 396 19.10 80.95 53.09
CA ILE A 396 18.09 80.64 52.06
C ILE A 396 18.68 80.87 50.65
N LYS A 397 19.57 81.85 50.49
CA LYS A 397 20.22 82.18 49.23
C LYS A 397 21.24 81.14 48.81
N THR A 398 22.02 80.61 49.75
CA THR A 398 23.00 79.52 49.50
C THR A 398 22.28 78.21 49.19
N GLN A 399 21.18 77.88 49.86
CA GLN A 399 20.34 76.71 49.54
C GLN A 399 19.68 76.80 48.16
N LEU A 400 19.17 77.97 47.77
CA LEU A 400 18.63 78.20 46.42
C LEU A 400 19.72 78.01 45.34
N SER A 401 20.94 78.48 45.59
CA SER A 401 22.06 78.29 44.65
C SER A 401 22.47 76.81 44.50
N HIS A 402 22.37 76.03 45.58
CA HIS A 402 22.64 74.59 45.55
C HIS A 402 21.54 73.83 44.80
N ASN A 403 20.27 74.18 45.03
CA ASN A 403 19.13 73.58 44.32
C ASN A 403 19.15 73.87 42.81
N ILE A 404 19.60 75.06 42.39
CA ILE A 404 19.80 75.37 40.97
C ILE A 404 20.86 74.45 40.35
N LYS A 405 21.99 74.24 41.02
CA LYS A 405 23.04 73.33 40.53
C LYS A 405 22.59 71.87 40.45
N ILE A 406 21.79 71.40 41.43
CA ILE A 406 21.19 70.05 41.39
C ILE A 406 20.22 69.94 40.22
N LYS A 407 19.37 70.95 40.00
CA LYS A 407 18.45 70.99 38.87
C LYS A 407 19.20 70.91 37.54
N ASP A 408 20.26 71.70 37.36
CA ASP A 408 21.08 71.69 36.14
C ASP A 408 21.74 70.32 35.94
N HIS A 409 22.19 69.66 37.01
CA HIS A 409 22.77 68.33 36.94
C HIS A 409 21.74 67.26 36.50
N ILE A 410 20.53 67.28 37.07
CA ILE A 410 19.43 66.39 36.67
C ILE A 410 19.03 66.66 35.20
N GLU A 411 19.04 67.92 34.76
CA GLU A 411 18.68 68.28 33.38
C GLU A 411 19.71 67.77 32.36
N ILE A 412 21.00 67.73 32.72
CA ILE A 412 22.06 67.10 31.93
C ILE A 412 21.87 65.58 31.89
N GLU A 413 21.59 64.94 33.03
CA GLU A 413 21.37 63.50 33.10
C GLU A 413 20.14 63.06 32.28
N ILE A 414 19.05 63.85 32.32
CA ILE A 414 17.86 63.65 31.48
C ILE A 414 18.22 63.77 29.99
N LYS A 415 19.06 64.75 29.60
CA LYS A 415 19.52 64.88 28.20
C LYS A 415 20.35 63.66 27.78
N GLU A 416 21.24 63.17 28.63
CA GLU A 416 22.03 61.97 28.35
C GLU A 416 21.17 60.70 28.22
N LEU A 417 20.19 60.52 29.11
CA LEU A 417 19.25 59.41 29.04
C LEU A 417 18.37 59.48 27.78
N ASN A 418 17.93 60.67 27.38
CA ASN A 418 17.18 60.85 26.13
C ASN A 418 18.02 60.53 24.89
N ILE A 419 19.32 60.84 24.88
CA ILE A 419 20.24 60.45 23.79
C ILE A 419 20.40 58.93 23.76
N LYS A 420 20.57 58.27 24.92
CA LYS A 420 20.65 56.81 25.02
C LYS A 420 19.37 56.14 24.54
N LEU A 421 18.20 56.66 24.93
CA LEU A 421 16.89 56.18 24.49
C LEU A 421 16.74 56.29 22.97
N LYS A 422 17.08 57.45 22.39
CA LYS A 422 17.04 57.68 20.94
C LYS A 422 17.98 56.74 20.16
N ASN A 423 19.14 56.42 20.72
CA ASN A 423 20.06 55.45 20.14
C ASN A 423 19.52 54.02 20.25
N ALA A 424 18.89 53.66 21.37
CA ALA A 424 18.24 52.37 21.53
C ALA A 424 17.07 52.19 20.53
N ASP A 425 16.25 53.22 20.32
CA ASP A 425 15.17 53.22 19.32
C ASP A 425 15.71 53.02 17.91
N LYS A 426 16.81 53.70 17.54
CA LYS A 426 17.47 53.48 16.25
C LYS A 426 17.93 52.04 16.10
N ASN A 427 18.57 51.47 17.12
CA ASN A 427 19.01 50.07 17.10
C ASN A 427 17.82 49.11 16.96
N VAL A 428 16.71 49.34 17.67
CA VAL A 428 15.49 48.54 17.52
C VAL A 428 14.92 48.64 16.10
N THR A 429 14.88 49.84 15.51
CA THR A 429 14.41 49.98 14.12
C THR A 429 15.33 49.29 13.11
N GLN A 430 16.63 49.27 13.36
CA GLN A 430 17.60 48.57 12.52
C GLN A 430 17.46 47.06 12.64
N ILE A 431 17.35 46.54 13.87
CA ILE A 431 17.08 45.11 14.13
C ILE A 431 15.76 44.69 13.49
N LYS A 432 14.72 45.53 13.50
CA LYS A 432 13.46 45.24 12.80
C LYS A 432 13.68 45.11 11.29
N LYS A 433 14.40 46.04 10.66
CA LYS A 433 14.72 45.95 9.22
C LYS A 433 15.53 44.70 8.89
N GLU A 434 16.52 44.36 9.71
CA GLU A 434 17.31 43.13 9.55
C GLU A 434 16.42 41.89 9.70
N ASN A 435 15.50 41.88 10.67
CA ASN A 435 14.55 40.79 10.85
C ASN A 435 13.57 40.66 9.67
N ASP A 436 13.10 41.79 9.10
CA ASP A 436 12.24 41.79 7.92
C ASP A 436 12.98 41.26 6.68
N ILE A 437 14.26 41.62 6.50
CA ILE A 437 15.12 41.07 5.44
C ILE A 437 15.30 39.57 5.62
N LEU A 438 15.64 39.11 6.83
CA LEU A 438 15.79 37.69 7.14
C LEU A 438 14.48 36.92 6.94
N THR A 439 13.34 37.51 7.30
CA THR A 439 12.02 36.92 7.07
C THR A 439 11.75 36.76 5.58
N ASN A 440 12.07 37.77 4.77
CA ASN A 440 11.95 37.69 3.32
C ASN A 440 12.88 36.64 2.72
N GLU A 441 14.15 36.59 3.15
CA GLU A 441 15.09 35.55 2.72
C GLU A 441 14.60 34.15 3.09
N ILE A 442 14.03 33.95 4.29
CA ILE A 442 13.44 32.67 4.71
C ILE A 442 12.25 32.31 3.81
N ASN A 443 11.39 33.27 3.48
CA ASN A 443 10.25 33.04 2.59
C ASN A 443 10.71 32.65 1.17
N GLU A 444 11.70 33.35 0.61
CA GLU A 444 12.29 32.99 -0.69
C GLU A 444 12.92 31.59 -0.66
N LYS A 445 13.63 31.22 0.42
CA LYS A 445 14.17 29.87 0.59
C LYS A 445 13.06 28.83 0.70
N ASN A 446 11.96 29.13 1.40
CA ASN A 446 10.80 28.25 1.49
C ASN A 446 10.13 28.06 0.12
N ASP A 447 10.03 29.10 -0.69
CA ASP A 447 9.50 29.02 -2.06
C ASP A 447 10.40 28.16 -2.95
N ILE A 448 11.73 28.32 -2.84
CA ILE A 448 12.69 27.45 -3.53
C ILE A 448 12.54 25.99 -3.07
N ILE A 449 12.39 25.74 -1.77
CA ILE A 449 12.18 24.40 -1.22
C ILE A 449 10.88 23.79 -1.77
N ASN A 450 9.80 24.56 -1.85
CA ASN A 450 8.53 24.09 -2.41
C ASN A 450 8.66 23.76 -3.91
N SER A 451 9.30 24.64 -4.68
CA SER A 451 9.62 24.39 -6.09
C SER A 451 10.46 23.13 -6.29
N LEU A 452 11.47 22.92 -5.44
CA LEU A 452 12.30 21.71 -5.47
C LEU A 452 11.50 20.46 -5.09
N ARG A 453 10.62 20.53 -4.08
CA ARG A 453 9.73 19.42 -3.70
C ARG A 453 8.80 19.04 -4.85
N ASP A 454 8.22 20.02 -5.53
CA ASP A 454 7.35 19.75 -6.68
C ASP A 454 8.14 19.18 -7.87
N LYS A 455 9.37 19.66 -8.09
CA LYS A 455 10.28 19.05 -9.07
C LYS A 455 10.61 17.59 -8.71
N ILE A 456 10.86 17.28 -7.44
CA ILE A 456 11.08 15.90 -6.97
C ILE A 456 9.83 15.05 -7.21
N LYS A 457 8.62 15.55 -6.90
CA LYS A 457 7.37 14.82 -7.18
C LYS A 457 7.21 14.52 -8.66
N LEU A 458 7.47 15.50 -9.54
CA LEU A 458 7.40 15.30 -10.99
C LEU A 458 8.44 14.27 -11.47
N LEU A 459 9.67 14.32 -10.94
CA LEU A 459 10.71 13.34 -11.24
C LEU A 459 10.33 11.94 -10.73
N GLN A 460 9.69 11.83 -9.57
CA GLN A 460 9.22 10.56 -9.02
C GLN A 460 8.12 9.96 -9.91
N ILE A 461 7.13 10.76 -10.31
CA ILE A 461 6.07 10.31 -11.24
C ILE A 461 6.68 9.85 -12.57
N ALA A 462 7.66 10.60 -13.11
CA ALA A 462 8.36 10.20 -14.33
C ALA A 462 9.16 8.89 -14.14
N HIS A 463 9.80 8.72 -12.99
CA HIS A 463 10.54 7.50 -12.65
C HIS A 463 9.61 6.29 -12.53
N ASP A 464 8.51 6.40 -11.78
CA ASP A 464 7.54 5.34 -11.59
C ASP A 464 6.91 4.92 -12.94
N ASN A 465 6.60 5.90 -13.80
CA ASN A 465 6.15 5.63 -15.17
C ASN A 465 7.19 4.89 -16.02
N MET A 466 8.47 5.28 -15.92
CA MET A 466 9.57 4.58 -16.59
C MET A 466 9.74 3.15 -16.04
N GLU A 467 9.59 2.95 -14.73
CA GLU A 467 9.69 1.64 -14.09
C GLU A 467 8.57 0.71 -14.56
N ILE A 468 7.32 1.21 -14.59
CA ILE A 468 6.18 0.48 -15.14
C ILE A 468 6.44 0.10 -16.61
N ASN A 469 6.94 1.04 -17.42
CA ASN A 469 7.26 0.77 -18.82
C ASN A 469 8.38 -0.28 -18.98
N ASN A 470 9.46 -0.18 -18.19
CA ASN A 470 10.53 -1.17 -18.18
C ASN A 470 10.03 -2.56 -17.77
N ASN A 471 9.16 -2.63 -16.76
CA ASN A 471 8.54 -3.88 -16.33
C ASN A 471 7.67 -4.50 -17.43
N ASN A 472 6.89 -3.68 -18.14
CA ASN A 472 6.11 -4.12 -19.30
C ASN A 472 7.02 -4.65 -20.41
N GLN A 473 8.12 -3.96 -20.72
CA GLN A 473 9.12 -4.41 -21.70
C GLN A 473 9.79 -5.73 -21.27
N ILE A 474 10.13 -5.90 -19.99
CA ILE A 474 10.68 -7.16 -19.46
C ILE A 474 9.66 -8.30 -19.61
N GLN A 475 8.38 -8.05 -19.35
CA GLN A 475 7.32 -9.04 -19.56
C GLN A 475 7.16 -9.39 -21.04
N GLU A 476 7.21 -8.40 -21.93
CA GLU A 476 7.18 -8.61 -23.37
C GLU A 476 8.38 -9.44 -23.84
N ILE A 477 9.59 -9.12 -23.38
CA ILE A 477 10.80 -9.91 -23.65
C ILE A 477 10.63 -11.34 -23.15
N LYS A 478 10.08 -11.57 -21.95
CA LYS A 478 9.79 -12.92 -21.44
C LYS A 478 8.79 -13.66 -22.32
N HIS A 479 7.75 -12.98 -22.79
CA HIS A 479 6.75 -13.56 -23.69
C HIS A 479 7.35 -13.88 -25.07
N LEU A 480 8.16 -12.99 -25.63
CA LEU A 480 8.90 -13.23 -26.87
C LEU A 480 9.88 -14.40 -26.72
N LYS A 481 10.62 -14.49 -25.61
CA LYS A 481 11.48 -15.65 -25.31
C LYS A 481 10.68 -16.95 -25.28
N LYS A 482 9.49 -16.97 -24.67
CA LYS A 482 8.60 -18.15 -24.71
C LYS A 482 8.17 -18.49 -26.14
N LYS A 483 7.79 -17.49 -26.95
CA LYS A 483 7.45 -17.70 -28.37
C LYS A 483 8.64 -18.27 -29.15
N VAL A 484 9.83 -17.72 -28.98
CA VAL A 484 11.07 -18.24 -29.59
C VAL A 484 11.31 -19.68 -29.17
N ASN A 485 11.19 -19.99 -27.87
CA ASN A 485 11.37 -21.36 -27.39
C ASN A 485 10.32 -22.33 -27.98
N ASN A 486 9.06 -21.89 -28.10
CA ASN A 486 8.02 -22.65 -28.77
C ASN A 486 8.36 -22.88 -30.25
N PHE A 487 8.84 -21.85 -30.96
CA PHE A 487 9.27 -21.99 -32.35
C PHE A 487 10.45 -22.97 -32.49
N VAL A 488 11.45 -22.89 -31.61
CA VAL A 488 12.57 -23.83 -31.56
C VAL A 488 12.07 -25.25 -31.34
N ASN A 489 11.16 -25.46 -30.38
CA ASN A 489 10.57 -26.78 -30.12
C ASN A 489 9.77 -27.29 -31.32
N THR A 490 8.95 -26.45 -31.96
CA THR A 490 8.23 -26.84 -33.17
C THR A 490 9.18 -27.16 -34.31
N ASN A 491 10.27 -26.40 -34.47
CA ASN A 491 11.26 -26.66 -35.50
C ASN A 491 11.98 -28.00 -35.25
N ASN A 492 12.36 -28.26 -34.00
CA ASN A 492 12.95 -29.54 -33.60
C ASN A 492 11.99 -30.71 -33.88
N LEU A 493 10.70 -30.59 -33.53
CA LEU A 493 9.69 -31.59 -33.86
C LEU A 493 9.52 -31.78 -35.37
N THR A 494 9.53 -30.69 -36.15
CA THR A 494 9.47 -30.81 -37.61
C THR A 494 10.73 -31.45 -38.19
N ASN A 495 11.90 -31.24 -37.59
CA ASN A 495 13.13 -31.89 -38.02
C ASN A 495 13.09 -33.39 -37.73
N VAL A 496 12.62 -33.80 -36.55
CA VAL A 496 12.36 -35.22 -36.24
C VAL A 496 11.33 -35.81 -37.21
N SER A 497 10.28 -35.06 -37.55
CA SER A 497 9.29 -35.49 -38.56
C SER A 497 9.89 -35.60 -39.97
N LYS A 498 10.84 -34.73 -40.35
CA LYS A 498 11.56 -34.83 -41.63
C LYS A 498 12.51 -36.03 -41.65
N GLU A 499 13.21 -36.31 -40.55
CA GLU A 499 14.07 -37.48 -40.42
C GLU A 499 13.26 -38.78 -40.54
N THR A 500 12.14 -38.88 -39.83
CA THR A 500 11.22 -40.04 -39.97
C THR A 500 10.64 -40.17 -41.38
N LEU A 501 10.31 -39.06 -42.05
CA LEU A 501 9.90 -39.07 -43.46
C LEU A 501 11.02 -39.54 -44.39
N ASN A 502 12.27 -39.14 -44.13
CA ASN A 502 13.41 -39.61 -44.91
C ASN A 502 13.66 -41.10 -44.71
N ASN A 503 13.57 -41.60 -43.48
CA ASN A 503 13.71 -43.03 -43.17
C ASN A 503 12.63 -43.86 -43.87
N THR A 504 11.36 -43.46 -43.76
CA THR A 504 10.26 -44.13 -44.47
C THR A 504 10.40 -44.05 -45.99
N LYS A 505 10.94 -42.95 -46.54
CA LYS A 505 11.26 -42.85 -47.97
C LYS A 505 12.39 -43.80 -48.39
N THR A 506 13.42 -43.99 -47.56
CA THR A 506 14.48 -44.97 -47.82
C THR A 506 13.96 -46.40 -47.77
N GLU A 507 13.13 -46.74 -46.78
CA GLU A 507 12.46 -48.04 -46.67
C GLU A 507 11.51 -48.30 -47.84
N LEU A 508 10.74 -47.30 -48.26
CA LEU A 508 9.87 -47.41 -49.42
C LEU A 508 10.68 -47.64 -50.71
N ASN A 509 11.84 -46.99 -50.84
CA ASN A 509 12.73 -47.21 -51.97
C ASN A 509 13.41 -48.59 -51.94
N SER A 510 13.78 -49.11 -50.76
CA SER A 510 14.31 -50.48 -50.64
C SER A 510 13.23 -51.50 -50.99
N LEU A 511 12.02 -51.36 -50.45
CA LEU A 511 10.87 -52.20 -50.77
C LEU A 511 10.51 -52.14 -52.26
N LYS A 512 10.57 -50.97 -52.90
CA LYS A 512 10.39 -50.86 -54.36
C LYS A 512 11.47 -51.60 -55.14
N LYS A 513 12.73 -51.54 -54.70
CA LYS A 513 13.82 -52.29 -55.33
C LYS A 513 13.64 -53.78 -55.15
N GLU A 514 13.27 -54.24 -53.95
CA GLU A 514 12.95 -55.63 -53.66
C GLU A 514 11.78 -56.11 -54.51
N LEU A 515 10.71 -55.33 -54.63
CA LEU A 515 9.57 -55.64 -55.49
C LEU A 515 9.98 -55.77 -56.96
N ILE A 516 10.79 -54.85 -57.48
CA ILE A 516 11.30 -54.93 -58.86
C ILE A 516 12.20 -56.16 -59.03
N ASN A 517 13.02 -56.48 -58.03
CA ASN A 517 13.90 -57.64 -58.06
C ASN A 517 13.09 -58.94 -58.07
N GLU A 518 12.04 -59.05 -57.25
CA GLU A 518 11.12 -60.19 -57.24
C GLU A 518 10.31 -60.26 -58.54
N GLN A 519 9.83 -59.13 -59.08
CA GLN A 519 9.17 -59.10 -60.39
C GLN A 519 10.11 -59.58 -61.51
N ASN A 520 11.37 -59.13 -61.51
CA ASN A 520 12.37 -59.58 -62.46
C ASN A 520 12.70 -61.05 -62.27
N LYS A 521 12.76 -61.54 -61.02
CA LYS A 521 13.00 -62.95 -60.70
C LYS A 521 11.85 -63.84 -61.17
N VAL A 522 10.60 -63.42 -60.95
CA VAL A 522 9.42 -64.11 -61.50
C VAL A 522 9.46 -64.07 -63.03
N LYS A 523 9.83 -62.95 -63.63
CA LYS A 523 9.96 -62.83 -65.08
C LYS A 523 11.06 -63.72 -65.64
N THR A 524 12.25 -63.76 -65.05
CA THR A 524 13.34 -64.65 -65.49
C THR A 524 12.96 -66.11 -65.32
N LEU A 525 12.33 -66.49 -64.20
CA LEU A 525 11.86 -67.86 -63.98
C LEU A 525 10.74 -68.22 -64.97
N SER A 526 9.86 -67.27 -65.30
CA SER A 526 8.82 -67.44 -66.31
C SER A 526 9.41 -67.57 -67.72
N ASP A 527 10.41 -66.75 -68.06
CA ASP A 527 11.13 -66.81 -69.34
C ASP A 527 11.95 -68.12 -69.45
N GLU A 528 12.53 -68.62 -68.36
CA GLU A 528 13.17 -69.94 -68.27
C GLU A 528 12.18 -71.10 -68.42
N LEU A 529 10.95 -70.94 -67.92
CA LEU A 529 9.85 -71.90 -68.12
C LEU A 529 9.35 -71.88 -69.57
N GLU A 530 9.27 -70.70 -70.20
CA GLU A 530 8.76 -70.52 -71.57
C GLU A 530 9.81 -70.89 -72.64
N LYS A 531 11.10 -70.64 -72.36
CA LYS A 531 12.25 -71.08 -73.15
C LYS A 531 13.29 -71.70 -72.23
N PRO A 532 13.24 -73.01 -71.95
CA PRO A 532 14.30 -73.65 -71.21
C PRO A 532 15.60 -73.55 -72.02
N ILE A 533 16.52 -72.67 -71.61
CA ILE A 533 17.93 -72.72 -72.03
C ILE A 533 18.53 -73.95 -71.37
N ASN A 534 18.23 -75.11 -71.96
CA ASN A 534 18.76 -76.38 -71.55
C ASN A 534 19.65 -76.89 -72.68
N ILE A 535 20.72 -76.15 -72.98
CA ILE A 535 21.75 -76.59 -73.94
C ILE A 535 22.67 -77.66 -73.31
N HIS A 536 22.49 -78.00 -72.03
CA HIS A 536 23.29 -79.02 -71.34
C HIS A 536 22.46 -80.08 -70.60
N ARG A 537 21.32 -80.51 -71.16
CA ARG A 537 20.61 -81.69 -70.62
C ARG A 537 21.32 -83.03 -70.89
N TRP A 538 22.38 -83.05 -71.71
CA TRP A 538 23.22 -84.22 -72.00
C TRP A 538 24.72 -83.96 -71.85
N ARG A 539 25.15 -83.38 -70.71
CA ARG A 539 26.56 -83.46 -70.32
C ARG A 539 26.72 -84.61 -69.32
N ASN A 540 27.48 -85.64 -69.69
CA ASN A 540 27.99 -86.62 -68.74
C ASN A 540 28.76 -85.87 -67.65
N LEU A 541 28.29 -85.98 -66.41
CA LEU A 541 29.00 -85.54 -65.22
C LEU A 541 30.20 -86.47 -65.00
N GLU A 542 31.37 -86.08 -65.50
CA GLU A 542 32.63 -86.57 -64.93
C GLU A 542 32.85 -85.83 -63.61
N GLY A 543 32.48 -86.49 -62.51
CA GLY A 543 32.92 -86.08 -61.18
C GLY A 543 34.40 -86.40 -61.04
N ASN A 544 35.25 -85.38 -61.01
CA ASN A 544 36.58 -85.50 -60.44
C ASN A 544 36.53 -84.96 -59.01
N ASP A 545 36.95 -85.78 -58.05
CA ASP A 545 37.11 -85.36 -56.66
C ASP A 545 38.09 -84.17 -56.57
N PRO A 546 37.81 -83.16 -55.72
CA PRO A 546 38.67 -82.01 -55.57
C PRO A 546 40.05 -82.45 -55.09
N THR A 547 41.07 -82.12 -55.88
CA THR A 547 42.47 -82.47 -55.57
C THR A 547 42.90 -81.89 -54.23
N SER A 548 43.81 -82.56 -53.51
CA SER A 548 44.30 -82.15 -52.19
C SER A 548 44.73 -80.68 -52.11
N PHE A 549 45.14 -80.09 -53.23
CA PHE A 549 45.48 -78.68 -53.35
C PHE A 549 44.30 -77.74 -53.08
N ASP A 550 43.12 -78.02 -53.62
CA ASP A 550 41.92 -77.18 -53.40
C ASP A 550 41.42 -77.27 -51.96
N LEU A 551 41.56 -78.44 -51.33
CA LEU A 551 41.29 -78.59 -49.90
C LEU A 551 42.27 -77.79 -49.05
N ILE A 552 43.56 -77.81 -49.38
CA ILE A 552 44.60 -77.03 -48.69
C ILE A 552 44.37 -75.51 -48.88
N GLN A 553 43.94 -75.08 -50.06
CA GLN A 553 43.65 -73.67 -50.33
C GLN A 553 42.41 -73.21 -49.56
N LYS A 554 41.36 -74.02 -49.47
CA LYS A 554 40.21 -73.76 -48.60
C LYS A 554 40.62 -73.75 -47.12
N LEU A 555 41.46 -74.68 -46.68
CA LEU A 555 41.97 -74.73 -45.32
C LEU A 555 42.77 -73.45 -44.98
N LYS A 556 43.66 -73.01 -45.87
CA LYS A 556 44.41 -71.74 -45.69
C LYS A 556 43.50 -70.53 -45.64
N ASN A 557 42.47 -70.46 -46.49
CA ASN A 557 41.51 -69.35 -46.47
C ASN A 557 40.68 -69.33 -45.18
N VAL A 558 40.29 -70.50 -44.67
CA VAL A 558 39.57 -70.61 -43.39
C VAL A 558 40.49 -70.24 -42.24
N GLN A 559 41.75 -70.71 -42.23
CA GLN A 559 42.75 -70.32 -41.22
C GLN A 559 43.01 -68.82 -41.22
N LYS A 560 43.14 -68.18 -42.39
CA LYS A 560 43.32 -66.72 -42.48
C LYS A 560 42.13 -65.95 -41.91
N LYS A 561 40.90 -66.36 -42.24
CA LYS A 561 39.69 -65.76 -41.66
C LYS A 561 39.58 -66.00 -40.16
N LEU A 562 40.02 -67.16 -39.67
CA LEU A 562 40.04 -67.47 -38.25
C LEU A 562 41.00 -66.53 -37.51
N ILE A 563 42.22 -66.34 -38.04
CA ILE A 563 43.23 -65.44 -37.48
C ILE A 563 42.69 -64.01 -37.41
N GLU A 564 42.15 -63.48 -38.51
CA GLU A 564 41.54 -62.14 -38.54
C GLU A 564 40.43 -61.98 -37.49
N LYS A 565 39.58 -63.00 -37.32
CA LYS A 565 38.51 -62.96 -36.31
C LYS A 565 39.04 -63.07 -34.88
N THR A 566 40.10 -63.83 -34.64
CA THR A 566 40.74 -63.89 -33.33
C THR A 566 41.41 -62.57 -32.97
N GLU A 567 42.05 -61.88 -33.91
CA GLU A 567 42.64 -60.55 -33.69
C GLU A 567 41.58 -59.48 -33.38
N GLU A 568 40.46 -59.49 -34.09
CA GLU A 568 39.33 -58.59 -33.81
C GLU A 568 38.79 -58.81 -32.38
N ASN A 569 38.68 -60.07 -31.96
CA ASN A 569 38.19 -60.41 -30.63
C ASN A 569 39.18 -59.98 -29.51
N VAL A 570 40.49 -60.13 -29.74
CA VAL A 570 41.52 -59.64 -28.82
C VAL A 570 41.44 -58.11 -28.65
N LYS A 571 41.30 -57.36 -29.74
CA LYS A 571 41.13 -55.89 -29.69
C LYS A 571 39.90 -55.48 -28.89
N LYS A 572 38.77 -56.19 -29.08
CA LYS A 572 37.54 -55.96 -28.31
C LYS A 572 37.72 -56.25 -26.82
N ASN A 573 38.41 -57.34 -26.47
CA ASN A 573 38.69 -57.67 -25.07
C ASN A 573 39.59 -56.64 -24.37
N ILE A 574 40.60 -56.09 -25.06
CA ILE A 574 41.45 -55.01 -24.53
C ILE A 574 40.61 -53.75 -24.25
N LEU A 575 39.72 -53.38 -25.18
CA LEU A 575 38.83 -52.22 -25.00
C LEU A 575 37.87 -52.41 -23.82
N ILE A 576 37.33 -53.62 -23.66
CA ILE A 576 36.47 -53.96 -22.52
C ILE A 576 37.27 -53.80 -21.23
N GLN A 577 38.47 -54.37 -21.10
CA GLN A 577 39.30 -54.23 -19.90
C GLN A 577 39.61 -52.77 -19.53
N GLN A 578 39.90 -51.92 -20.51
CA GLN A 578 40.12 -50.49 -20.26
C GLN A 578 38.87 -49.82 -19.69
N LYS A 579 37.69 -50.15 -20.22
CA LYS A 579 36.41 -49.61 -19.73
C LYS A 579 36.02 -50.14 -18.36
N THR A 580 36.32 -51.41 -18.05
CA THR A 580 36.09 -51.95 -16.70
C THR A 580 36.98 -51.25 -15.67
N LYS A 581 38.26 -50.99 -16.00
CA LYS A 581 39.19 -50.29 -15.10
C LYS A 581 38.76 -48.84 -14.84
N GLU A 582 38.32 -48.13 -15.88
CA GLU A 582 37.75 -46.78 -15.75
C GLU A 582 36.52 -46.76 -14.82
N CYS A 583 35.64 -47.77 -14.92
CA CYS A 583 34.50 -47.90 -14.02
C CYS A 583 34.92 -48.20 -12.58
N GLU A 584 35.91 -49.05 -12.36
CA GLU A 584 36.44 -49.35 -11.02
C GLU A 584 37.08 -48.13 -10.36
N ASP A 585 37.81 -47.31 -11.13
CA ASP A 585 38.45 -46.10 -10.63
C ASP A 585 37.41 -45.02 -10.23
N LEU A 586 36.37 -44.84 -11.05
CA LEU A 586 35.22 -43.97 -10.71
C LEU A 586 34.47 -44.48 -9.46
N HIS A 587 34.33 -45.80 -9.31
CA HIS A 587 33.69 -46.38 -8.16
C HIS A 587 34.52 -46.18 -6.88
N LYS A 588 35.85 -46.27 -6.96
CA LYS A 588 36.74 -45.95 -5.83
C LYS A 588 36.65 -44.48 -5.42
N GLU A 589 36.59 -43.57 -6.40
CA GLU A 589 36.46 -42.12 -6.14
C GLU A 589 35.13 -41.78 -5.46
N LEU A 590 34.02 -42.37 -5.91
CA LEU A 590 32.72 -42.25 -5.25
C LEU A 590 32.72 -42.81 -3.83
N THR A 591 33.38 -43.94 -3.62
CA THR A 591 33.44 -44.58 -2.30
C THR A 591 34.30 -43.76 -1.33
N ALA A 592 35.41 -43.19 -1.80
CA ALA A 592 36.25 -42.27 -1.03
C ALA A 592 35.50 -40.99 -0.64
N ARG A 593 34.68 -40.45 -1.56
CA ARG A 593 33.85 -39.28 -1.30
C ARG A 593 32.72 -39.55 -0.29
N SER A 594 32.20 -40.77 -0.25
CA SER A 594 31.18 -41.16 0.74
C SER A 594 31.74 -41.41 2.16
N LYS A 595 33.03 -41.76 2.28
CA LYS A 595 33.70 -42.02 3.56
C LYS A 595 34.15 -40.76 4.31
N ASN A 596 34.10 -39.57 3.68
CA ASN A 596 34.52 -38.30 4.30
C ASN A 596 33.43 -37.54 5.08
N ASN A 597 32.26 -38.15 5.33
CA ASN A 597 31.27 -37.55 6.25
C ASN A 597 31.59 -37.96 7.69
N ASN A 598 32.40 -37.16 8.36
CA ASN A 598 32.74 -37.36 9.76
C ASN A 598 31.45 -37.20 10.62
N PRO A 599 31.05 -38.20 11.43
CA PRO A 599 29.78 -38.15 12.18
C PRO A 599 29.73 -37.03 13.24
N GLN A 600 30.89 -36.47 13.60
CA GLN A 600 31.00 -35.34 14.54
C GLN A 600 30.43 -34.02 14.01
N ASP A 601 30.53 -33.75 12.71
CA ASP A 601 30.00 -32.51 12.11
C ASP A 601 28.47 -32.53 12.07
N LEU A 602 27.88 -33.70 11.86
CA LEU A 602 26.43 -33.90 11.86
C LEU A 602 25.83 -33.78 13.26
N THR A 603 26.55 -34.20 14.30
CA THR A 603 26.14 -33.98 15.70
C THR A 603 26.26 -32.52 16.12
N LEU A 604 27.30 -31.81 15.68
CA LEU A 604 27.49 -30.38 15.99
C LEU A 604 26.37 -29.53 15.37
N ILE A 605 26.03 -29.79 14.10
CA ILE A 605 24.94 -29.10 13.41
C ILE A 605 23.58 -29.40 14.07
N ARG A 606 23.34 -30.65 14.51
CA ARG A 606 22.12 -31.01 15.25
C ARG A 606 22.05 -30.41 16.66
N GLN A 607 23.19 -30.15 17.29
CA GLN A 607 23.24 -29.48 18.59
C GLN A 607 22.92 -27.99 18.44
N GLN A 608 23.55 -27.32 17.47
CA GLN A 608 23.27 -25.91 17.17
C GLN A 608 21.81 -25.67 16.77
N LEU A 609 21.19 -26.62 16.05
CA LEU A 609 19.76 -26.53 15.71
C LEU A 609 18.86 -26.58 16.96
N ARG A 610 19.19 -27.44 17.93
CA ARG A 610 18.42 -27.57 19.19
C ARG A 610 18.57 -26.34 20.10
N GLU A 611 19.76 -25.75 20.13
CA GLU A 611 20.01 -24.49 20.86
C GLU A 611 19.22 -23.33 20.25
N LYS A 612 19.07 -23.27 18.92
CA LYS A 612 18.23 -22.27 18.26
C LYS A 612 16.74 -22.50 18.48
N ASP A 613 16.27 -23.75 18.48
CA ASP A 613 14.87 -24.08 18.78
C ASP A 613 14.48 -23.76 20.22
N THR A 614 15.38 -23.97 21.18
CA THR A 614 15.14 -23.62 22.59
C THR A 614 15.10 -22.11 22.80
N LEU A 615 15.97 -21.35 22.11
CA LEU A 615 15.94 -19.89 22.10
C LEU A 615 14.63 -19.33 21.49
N ILE A 616 14.16 -19.93 20.40
CA ILE A 616 12.89 -19.54 19.78
C ILE A 616 11.74 -19.82 20.75
N LYS A 617 11.73 -20.97 21.42
CA LYS A 617 10.70 -21.30 22.42
C LYS A 617 10.74 -20.36 23.63
N SER A 618 11.92 -19.97 24.12
CA SER A 618 12.02 -19.01 25.23
C SER A 618 11.56 -17.62 24.83
N LEU A 619 11.92 -17.14 23.63
CA LEU A 619 11.44 -15.87 23.09
C LEU A 619 9.92 -15.88 22.84
N THR A 620 9.38 -17.01 22.39
CA THR A 620 7.93 -17.17 22.17
C THR A 620 7.17 -17.22 23.51
N ALA A 621 7.76 -17.84 24.53
CA ALA A 621 7.24 -17.83 25.89
C ALA A 621 7.32 -16.43 26.52
N GLU A 622 8.41 -15.68 26.29
CA GLU A 622 8.53 -14.28 26.70
C GLU A 622 7.46 -13.41 26.05
N ILE A 623 7.25 -13.55 24.74
CA ILE A 623 6.19 -12.84 24.01
C ILE A 623 4.79 -13.20 24.54
N SER A 624 4.57 -14.46 24.91
CA SER A 624 3.30 -14.90 25.51
C SER A 624 3.12 -14.34 26.93
N MET A 625 4.19 -14.27 27.73
CA MET A 625 4.16 -13.73 29.09
C MET A 625 3.95 -12.21 29.12
N TYR A 626 4.44 -11.48 28.12
CA TYR A 626 4.17 -10.03 27.97
C TYR A 626 2.78 -9.72 27.40
N GLN A 627 2.06 -10.73 26.89
CA GLN A 627 0.67 -10.58 26.41
C GLN A 627 -0.38 -10.97 27.46
N GLU A 628 0.02 -11.55 28.60
CA GLU A 628 -0.89 -11.94 29.69
C GLU A 628 -0.39 -11.45 31.06
N ASP A 629 -0.68 -10.18 31.41
CA ASP A 629 -1.22 -9.77 32.73
C ASP A 629 -1.38 -8.22 32.83
N PRO A 630 -2.40 -7.66 33.55
CA PRO A 630 -2.83 -8.20 34.83
C PRO A 630 -4.34 -8.14 35.22
N GLN A 631 -4.71 -9.11 36.08
CA GLN A 631 -5.72 -9.09 37.18
C GLN A 631 -7.19 -9.53 36.90
N PRO A 632 -7.94 -10.07 37.90
CA PRO A 632 -7.68 -11.32 38.64
C PRO A 632 -8.98 -12.12 38.91
N LYS A 633 -8.87 -13.42 39.22
CA LYS A 633 -9.71 -14.13 40.20
C LYS A 633 -9.20 -15.57 40.37
N GLY A 634 -8.54 -15.82 41.50
CA GLY A 634 -8.29 -17.17 42.00
C GLY A 634 -9.56 -17.82 42.55
N PRO A 635 -9.46 -18.85 43.42
CA PRO A 635 -8.24 -19.52 43.83
C PRO A 635 -8.31 -21.06 43.88
N LEU A 636 -7.11 -21.64 43.82
CA LEU A 636 -6.59 -22.73 44.66
C LEU A 636 -7.18 -24.16 44.54
N HIS A 637 -6.25 -25.02 44.10
CA HIS A 637 -5.94 -26.34 44.66
C HIS A 637 -7.03 -27.42 44.66
N ARG A 638 -6.95 -28.31 43.67
CA ARG A 638 -6.44 -29.68 43.86
C ARG A 638 -5.98 -30.30 42.55
#